data_AF-A0A3D4A036-F1
#
_entry.id   AF-A0A3D4A036-F1
#
_cell.length_a   1.000
_cell.length_b   1.000
_cell.length_c   1.000
_cell.angle_alpha   90.00
_cell.angle_beta   90.00
_cell.angle_gamma   90.00
#
_symmetry.space_group_name_H-M   'P 1'
#
loop_
_entity.id
_entity.type
_entity.pdbx_description
1 polymer ?
#
loop_
_entity_poly.entity_id
_entity_poly.type
_entity_poly.pdbx_seq_one_letter_code
_entity_poly.pdbx_strand_id
1 'polypeptide(L)'
;MLSTIPFGAAPQDTGEFLLGDIDVNVVLMESTAPEDFETWTSQTINDVKQKVITALEWWEDTLDALATAHSVRFHPDFYYADNPVPTDVEPIARRSNDYVIWVNDFLDHVGGNSTSGISTDMRLFNHAQRVETGHDWAFTIFVVNDENDSDGLFASGGSFRKAFAFPGGRYFIVPAGRPDTTFAHELGHIFWARDEYSGGGSYTDKRGYYNAQNLNAHDNPEPGFVQQDSIMANGGLLTDAFANHMTSDSSMKMIGWQDSDSDGIFDVLDVDHTLVGTGSLISEADEYRFVGYASVNTLINTNSAGFQSDITLNEIDHVQYRLDDGSWTTAVMPGTPTASIDFVVNVPEGTNNIDIRTVSVDDGTGVITAASNVYSGSLSSQGVTPLGGVQGVVWSDLDKDDQWDLGEPGLSEIPVRLVDDAGQLAELHINVEPDNYQDNNVINSLVPGVTVSAIGSGVMDNEVFSRVRGESSTGSRVFAVESTSTFSVITEWDTKTRMLKAEFDTPVSMVSIDAIADDDGDYGRLEAYDVNDNLVGRYTTPWLTTGEQATMSLVSDQADISYIVARAHYNTDVHLDNLVIGPAAESQTGLLGEYWIPWLIPDDYEVAVQLPSGWVTVGADSTNVTVGEGESVRVDFAVTTPPWHNTNSPEDVNDDGDIVPLDALIVVNDLNANGSRLLAFPSEGDEPPPYLDVNGDGSITPIDALRIINKLNDAELEGESLMGVAMSSVQVESLIGSVEGESFTTPEYFLNEVVPSSLEVTIQSERNDSNGNRPTQSQVGIERWFSRYADSIHQGEDDINKSWDDLLTSLAQD
;
A
#
# COMPACT_ATOMS: atom_id res chain seq x y z
N MET A 1 9.07 13.99 -8.14
CA MET A 1 9.75 13.61 -6.87
C MET A 1 10.69 12.46 -7.20
N LEU A 2 11.34 11.76 -6.26
CA LEU A 2 11.87 10.42 -6.61
C LEU A 2 10.64 9.54 -6.81
N SER A 3 10.49 8.81 -7.92
CA SER A 3 9.34 7.90 -8.06
C SER A 3 9.44 6.83 -6.97
N THR A 4 8.30 6.44 -6.42
CA THR A 4 8.24 5.32 -5.49
C THR A 4 8.23 4.01 -6.29
N ILE A 5 8.72 2.92 -5.70
CA ILE A 5 8.64 1.60 -6.36
C ILE A 5 7.16 1.35 -6.70
N PRO A 6 6.83 0.90 -7.94
CA PRO A 6 5.45 0.68 -8.38
C PRO A 6 4.59 -0.06 -7.35
N PHE A 7 3.37 0.40 -7.14
CA PHE A 7 2.51 -0.15 -6.09
C PHE A 7 2.25 -1.64 -6.35
N GLY A 8 2.53 -2.48 -5.34
CA GLY A 8 2.46 -3.94 -5.44
C GLY A 8 3.73 -4.63 -5.96
N ALA A 9 4.74 -3.90 -6.43
CA ALA A 9 6.01 -4.49 -6.89
C ALA A 9 6.98 -4.75 -5.73
N ALA A 10 7.43 -5.99 -5.60
CA ALA A 10 8.45 -6.39 -4.64
C ALA A 10 9.87 -6.28 -5.25
N PRO A 11 10.97 -6.47 -4.47
CA PRO A 11 12.32 -6.14 -4.92
C PRO A 11 12.78 -6.82 -6.21
N GLN A 12 12.40 -8.08 -6.42
CA GLN A 12 12.72 -8.81 -7.65
C GLN A 12 11.79 -8.47 -8.83
N ASP A 13 10.71 -7.70 -8.69
CA ASP A 13 9.78 -7.34 -9.77
C ASP A 13 10.32 -6.14 -10.54
N THR A 14 11.38 -6.35 -11.31
CA THR A 14 12.18 -5.28 -11.95
C THR A 14 11.78 -4.96 -13.39
N GLY A 15 10.73 -5.58 -13.92
CA GLY A 15 10.17 -5.28 -15.25
C GLY A 15 9.09 -6.27 -15.64
N GLU A 16 7.82 -5.91 -15.43
CA GLU A 16 6.66 -6.78 -15.70
C GLU A 16 5.83 -6.32 -16.92
N PHE A 17 5.84 -5.02 -17.24
CA PHE A 17 5.31 -4.43 -18.47
C PHE A 17 6.13 -3.20 -18.89
N LEU A 18 6.11 -2.85 -20.18
CA LEU A 18 6.97 -1.84 -20.79
C LEU A 18 6.31 -0.45 -20.78
N LEU A 19 6.21 0.17 -19.61
CA LEU A 19 5.67 1.53 -19.40
C LEU A 19 6.46 2.23 -18.29
N GLY A 20 6.39 3.57 -18.23
CA GLY A 20 7.04 4.35 -17.18
C GLY A 20 8.54 4.60 -17.44
N ASP A 21 9.26 4.96 -16.37
CA ASP A 21 10.69 5.25 -16.41
C ASP A 21 11.54 3.99 -16.10
N ILE A 22 12.55 3.72 -16.94
CA ILE A 22 13.28 2.45 -16.96
C ILE A 22 14.80 2.66 -16.97
N ASP A 23 15.49 2.21 -15.92
CA ASP A 23 16.96 2.17 -15.92
C ASP A 23 17.52 1.04 -16.79
N VAL A 24 18.52 1.38 -17.61
CA VAL A 24 19.19 0.43 -18.50
C VAL A 24 20.70 0.43 -18.21
N ASN A 25 21.15 -0.53 -17.41
CA ASN A 25 22.56 -0.67 -17.04
C ASN A 25 23.33 -1.32 -18.19
N VAL A 26 24.28 -0.62 -18.83
CA VAL A 26 25.05 -1.16 -19.96
C VAL A 26 26.45 -1.57 -19.50
N VAL A 27 26.71 -2.87 -19.52
CA VAL A 27 27.95 -3.50 -19.04
C VAL A 27 28.72 -4.10 -20.20
N LEU A 28 29.97 -3.67 -20.37
CA LEU A 28 30.92 -4.26 -21.32
C LEU A 28 31.90 -5.15 -20.56
N MET A 29 32.06 -6.40 -20.98
CA MET A 29 33.05 -7.31 -20.38
C MET A 29 34.40 -7.19 -21.10
N GLU A 30 35.49 -7.01 -20.35
CA GLU A 30 36.86 -6.93 -20.85
C GLU A 30 37.66 -8.18 -20.48
N SER A 31 38.26 -8.83 -21.47
CA SER A 31 39.01 -10.08 -21.33
C SER A 31 40.39 -9.81 -20.73
N THR A 32 40.71 -10.43 -19.60
CA THR A 32 42.06 -10.37 -19.00
C THR A 32 42.90 -11.62 -19.32
N ALA A 33 42.41 -12.47 -20.23
CA ALA A 33 43.03 -13.75 -20.56
C ALA A 33 44.41 -13.55 -21.23
N PRO A 34 45.45 -14.37 -20.93
CA PRO A 34 46.82 -14.14 -21.44
C PRO A 34 47.03 -14.24 -22.95
N GLU A 35 46.00 -14.62 -23.70
CA GLU A 35 46.02 -14.75 -25.17
C GLU A 35 45.21 -13.63 -25.89
N ASP A 36 44.60 -12.70 -25.11
CA ASP A 36 44.05 -11.38 -25.51
C ASP A 36 43.50 -11.32 -26.94
N PHE A 37 42.25 -11.79 -27.10
CA PHE A 37 41.60 -11.93 -28.41
C PHE A 37 40.72 -10.75 -28.79
N GLU A 38 40.10 -10.08 -27.81
CA GLU A 38 39.20 -8.94 -28.01
C GLU A 38 39.42 -7.87 -26.93
N THR A 39 39.82 -6.66 -27.34
CA THR A 39 40.05 -5.52 -26.44
C THR A 39 39.08 -4.38 -26.79
N TRP A 40 38.41 -3.77 -25.81
CA TRP A 40 37.53 -2.62 -26.12
C TRP A 40 38.32 -1.37 -26.53
N THR A 41 37.80 -0.65 -27.52
CA THR A 41 38.35 0.65 -27.95
C THR A 41 37.29 1.73 -27.76
N SER A 42 37.71 2.99 -27.61
CA SER A 42 36.75 4.10 -27.52
C SER A 42 35.83 4.24 -28.75
N GLN A 43 36.20 3.67 -29.91
CA GLN A 43 35.32 3.62 -31.07
C GLN A 43 34.27 2.51 -30.90
N THR A 44 34.69 1.28 -30.59
CA THR A 44 33.76 0.14 -30.45
C THR A 44 32.82 0.29 -29.26
N ILE A 45 33.27 0.90 -28.16
CA ILE A 45 32.41 1.32 -27.04
C ILE A 45 31.31 2.28 -27.55
N ASN A 46 31.70 3.36 -28.24
CA ASN A 46 30.73 4.35 -28.74
C ASN A 46 29.74 3.76 -29.77
N ASP A 47 30.21 2.86 -30.64
CA ASP A 47 29.36 2.18 -31.62
C ASP A 47 28.32 1.28 -30.92
N VAL A 48 28.67 0.63 -29.81
CA VAL A 48 27.72 -0.11 -28.97
C VAL A 48 26.74 0.82 -28.27
N LYS A 49 27.20 1.93 -27.68
CA LYS A 49 26.31 2.91 -27.03
C LYS A 49 25.24 3.44 -27.98
N GLN A 50 25.61 3.76 -29.22
CA GLN A 50 24.67 4.21 -30.24
C GLN A 50 23.64 3.12 -30.60
N LYS A 51 24.04 1.85 -30.72
CA LYS A 51 23.09 0.74 -30.96
C LYS A 51 22.11 0.55 -29.81
N VAL A 52 22.56 0.73 -28.56
CA VAL A 52 21.67 0.72 -27.39
C VAL A 52 20.69 1.88 -27.50
N ILE A 53 21.17 3.12 -27.64
CA ILE A 53 20.32 4.32 -27.76
C ILE A 53 19.25 4.14 -28.86
N THR A 54 19.65 3.80 -30.09
CA THR A 54 18.71 3.60 -31.20
C THR A 54 17.70 2.47 -30.94
N ALA A 55 18.05 1.44 -30.17
CA ALA A 55 17.12 0.37 -29.81
C ALA A 55 16.16 0.74 -28.67
N LEU A 56 16.53 1.68 -27.80
CA LEU A 56 15.67 2.26 -26.76
C LEU A 56 14.71 3.26 -27.39
N GLU A 57 15.24 4.25 -28.14
CA GLU A 57 14.49 5.24 -28.92
C GLU A 57 13.46 4.55 -29.84
N TRP A 58 13.79 3.41 -30.44
CA TRP A 58 12.85 2.64 -31.27
C TRP A 58 11.59 2.20 -30.52
N TRP A 59 11.70 1.79 -29.25
CA TRP A 59 10.55 1.39 -28.44
C TRP A 59 9.74 2.59 -27.95
N GLU A 60 10.39 3.72 -27.67
CA GLU A 60 9.74 5.01 -27.36
C GLU A 60 8.93 5.50 -28.59
N ASP A 61 9.57 5.61 -29.76
CA ASP A 61 8.94 5.98 -31.04
C ASP A 61 7.80 5.01 -31.42
N THR A 62 7.93 3.72 -31.11
CA THR A 62 6.87 2.72 -31.37
C THR A 62 5.64 2.94 -30.49
N LEU A 63 5.81 3.34 -29.22
CA LEU A 63 4.68 3.67 -28.33
C LEU A 63 4.04 5.00 -28.73
N ASP A 64 4.84 6.04 -28.97
CA ASP A 64 4.38 7.36 -29.42
C ASP A 64 3.55 7.26 -30.72
N ALA A 65 3.91 6.34 -31.62
CA ALA A 65 3.17 6.08 -32.85
C ALA A 65 1.76 5.48 -32.64
N LEU A 66 1.48 4.87 -31.47
CA LEU A 66 0.14 4.40 -31.11
C LEU A 66 -0.78 5.53 -30.63
N ALA A 67 -0.22 6.68 -30.23
CA ALA A 67 -0.94 7.85 -29.74
C ALA A 67 -1.88 7.57 -28.54
N THR A 68 -1.41 6.72 -27.61
CA THR A 68 -2.07 6.40 -26.33
C THR A 68 -1.88 7.50 -25.28
N ALA A 69 -2.56 7.36 -24.13
CA ALA A 69 -2.34 8.21 -22.96
C ALA A 69 -0.95 8.04 -22.32
N HIS A 70 -0.28 6.91 -22.57
CA HIS A 70 0.93 6.48 -21.87
C HIS A 70 2.23 6.77 -22.61
N SER A 71 3.32 6.84 -21.84
CA SER A 71 4.70 6.92 -22.33
C SER A 71 5.60 5.84 -21.70
N VAL A 72 6.75 5.62 -22.34
CA VAL A 72 7.89 4.86 -21.81
C VAL A 72 9.14 5.71 -21.99
N ARG A 73 10.05 5.70 -21.02
CA ARG A 73 11.27 6.50 -21.03
C ARG A 73 12.45 5.67 -20.52
N PHE A 74 13.51 5.56 -21.31
CA PHE A 74 14.70 4.81 -20.93
C PHE A 74 15.85 5.71 -20.46
N HIS A 75 16.47 5.31 -19.36
CA HIS A 75 17.61 5.99 -18.75
C HIS A 75 18.85 5.07 -18.82
N PRO A 76 19.63 5.13 -19.92
CA PRO A 76 20.80 4.27 -20.06
C PRO A 76 21.98 4.75 -19.21
N ASP A 77 22.36 3.95 -18.19
CA ASP A 77 23.60 4.14 -17.44
C ASP A 77 24.75 3.41 -18.15
N PHE A 78 25.69 4.20 -18.68
CA PHE A 78 26.86 3.73 -19.41
C PHE A 78 28.14 3.60 -18.54
N TYR A 79 28.05 3.71 -17.21
CA TYR A 79 29.22 3.69 -16.33
C TYR A 79 30.10 2.44 -16.52
N TYR A 80 29.49 1.26 -16.62
CA TYR A 80 30.16 -0.03 -16.85
C TYR A 80 30.49 -0.29 -18.34
N ALA A 81 30.18 0.67 -19.22
CA ALA A 81 30.62 0.69 -20.62
C ALA A 81 31.80 1.65 -20.83
N ASP A 82 31.84 2.78 -20.13
CA ASP A 82 33.04 3.63 -20.07
C ASP A 82 34.17 3.02 -19.22
N ASN A 83 33.80 2.12 -18.29
CA ASN A 83 34.72 1.37 -17.45
C ASN A 83 34.46 -0.15 -17.62
N PRO A 84 34.87 -0.77 -18.75
CA PRO A 84 34.64 -2.19 -19.00
C PRO A 84 35.12 -3.09 -17.85
N VAL A 85 34.29 -4.08 -17.52
CA VAL A 85 34.42 -4.90 -16.31
C VAL A 85 35.31 -6.11 -16.60
N PRO A 86 36.41 -6.31 -15.85
CA PRO A 86 37.38 -7.36 -16.15
C PRO A 86 36.85 -8.76 -15.82
N THR A 87 37.09 -9.72 -16.71
CA THR A 87 36.84 -11.16 -16.51
C THR A 87 38.06 -12.00 -16.91
N ASP A 88 38.21 -13.21 -16.38
CA ASP A 88 39.35 -14.11 -16.68
C ASP A 88 39.15 -14.98 -17.95
N VAL A 89 38.00 -14.82 -18.62
CA VAL A 89 37.66 -15.52 -19.87
C VAL A 89 37.40 -14.56 -21.02
N GLU A 90 37.70 -15.00 -22.24
CA GLU A 90 37.25 -14.35 -23.46
C GLU A 90 35.79 -14.74 -23.76
N PRO A 91 34.77 -13.86 -23.58
CA PRO A 91 33.38 -14.31 -23.55
C PRO A 91 32.86 -14.84 -24.89
N ILE A 92 33.26 -14.25 -26.03
CA ILE A 92 32.80 -14.72 -27.36
C ILE A 92 33.38 -16.09 -27.71
N ALA A 93 34.62 -16.36 -27.30
CA ALA A 93 35.29 -17.65 -27.49
C ALA A 93 34.73 -18.78 -26.58
N ARG A 94 33.79 -18.46 -25.67
CA ARG A 94 33.10 -19.44 -24.83
C ARG A 94 31.75 -19.86 -25.39
N ARG A 95 31.23 -20.97 -24.87
CA ARG A 95 29.85 -21.36 -25.14
C ARG A 95 28.92 -20.42 -24.39
N SER A 96 27.78 -20.06 -24.96
CA SER A 96 26.81 -19.15 -24.34
C SER A 96 26.51 -19.48 -22.88
N ASN A 97 26.34 -20.76 -22.49
CA ASN A 97 26.10 -21.19 -21.10
C ASN A 97 27.20 -20.79 -20.10
N ASP A 98 28.42 -20.50 -20.55
CA ASP A 98 29.51 -20.04 -19.70
C ASP A 98 29.30 -18.56 -19.27
N TYR A 99 28.19 -17.91 -19.67
CA TYR A 99 27.79 -16.57 -19.19
C TYR A 99 27.80 -16.43 -17.67
N VAL A 100 27.51 -17.53 -16.96
CA VAL A 100 27.51 -17.59 -15.50
C VAL A 100 28.88 -17.31 -14.87
N ILE A 101 29.97 -17.33 -15.65
CA ILE A 101 31.29 -16.93 -15.16
C ILE A 101 31.35 -15.40 -15.08
N TRP A 102 31.26 -14.73 -16.23
CA TRP A 102 31.54 -13.31 -16.34
C TRP A 102 30.38 -12.41 -15.85
N VAL A 103 29.13 -12.89 -15.82
CA VAL A 103 28.03 -12.20 -15.11
C VAL A 103 28.26 -12.25 -13.59
N ASN A 104 28.85 -13.34 -13.06
CA ASN A 104 29.26 -13.38 -11.65
C ASN A 104 30.51 -12.53 -11.38
N ASP A 105 31.46 -12.43 -12.32
CA ASP A 105 32.59 -11.47 -12.19
C ASP A 105 32.07 -10.02 -12.08
N PHE A 106 31.02 -9.66 -12.84
CA PHE A 106 30.32 -8.38 -12.69
C PHE A 106 29.64 -8.23 -11.32
N LEU A 107 28.88 -9.24 -10.88
CA LEU A 107 28.22 -9.21 -9.56
C LEU A 107 29.24 -9.13 -8.42
N ASP A 108 30.39 -9.78 -8.52
CA ASP A 108 31.52 -9.65 -7.58
C ASP A 108 32.14 -8.25 -7.63
N HIS A 109 32.26 -7.65 -8.82
CA HIS A 109 32.78 -6.30 -9.02
C HIS A 109 31.90 -5.23 -8.38
N VAL A 110 30.57 -5.34 -8.50
CA VAL A 110 29.60 -4.40 -7.90
C VAL A 110 29.20 -4.78 -6.46
N GLY A 111 29.66 -5.91 -5.94
CA GLY A 111 29.30 -6.41 -4.61
C GLY A 111 27.87 -6.95 -4.49
N GLY A 112 27.22 -7.26 -5.62
CA GLY A 112 25.86 -7.81 -5.72
C GLY A 112 25.76 -9.33 -5.70
N ASN A 113 26.88 -10.06 -5.71
CA ASN A 113 26.90 -11.53 -5.59
C ASN A 113 26.61 -11.95 -4.14
N SER A 114 25.33 -11.98 -3.78
CA SER A 114 24.85 -12.03 -2.40
C SER A 114 24.12 -13.35 -2.06
N THR A 115 23.55 -14.00 -3.06
CA THR A 115 22.78 -15.24 -2.92
C THR A 115 23.52 -16.44 -3.55
N SER A 116 22.81 -17.55 -3.75
CA SER A 116 23.33 -18.71 -4.52
C SER A 116 22.87 -18.71 -5.99
N GLY A 117 22.15 -17.67 -6.43
CA GLY A 117 21.40 -17.67 -7.67
C GLY A 117 21.52 -16.36 -8.45
N ILE A 118 22.35 -16.38 -9.50
CA ILE A 118 22.60 -15.27 -10.45
C ILE A 118 21.35 -14.57 -11.00
N SER A 119 20.19 -15.26 -11.03
CA SER A 119 18.92 -14.70 -11.46
C SER A 119 18.27 -13.79 -10.42
N THR A 120 18.50 -14.05 -9.13
CA THR A 120 18.05 -13.23 -8.00
C THR A 120 19.04 -12.10 -7.78
N ASP A 121 20.35 -12.37 -7.75
CA ASP A 121 21.39 -11.35 -7.60
C ASP A 121 21.30 -10.25 -8.67
N MET A 122 21.05 -10.60 -9.94
CA MET A 122 20.85 -9.59 -10.99
C MET A 122 19.56 -8.78 -10.81
N ARG A 123 18.47 -9.39 -10.30
CA ARG A 123 17.24 -8.62 -9.98
C ARG A 123 17.47 -7.70 -8.78
N LEU A 124 18.18 -8.14 -7.74
CA LEU A 124 18.56 -7.30 -6.60
C LEU A 124 19.50 -6.15 -6.99
N PHE A 125 20.44 -6.38 -7.93
CA PHE A 125 21.26 -5.31 -8.51
C PHE A 125 20.39 -4.30 -9.26
N ASN A 126 19.56 -4.74 -10.20
CA ASN A 126 18.66 -3.88 -10.96
C ASN A 126 17.73 -3.08 -10.04
N HIS A 127 17.17 -3.74 -9.02
CA HIS A 127 16.34 -3.13 -7.98
C HIS A 127 17.07 -2.00 -7.25
N ALA A 128 18.30 -2.25 -6.80
CA ALA A 128 19.11 -1.24 -6.14
C ALA A 128 19.39 -0.03 -7.05
N GLN A 129 19.47 -0.22 -8.37
CA GLN A 129 19.61 0.91 -9.30
C GLN A 129 18.30 1.70 -9.45
N ARG A 130 17.14 1.07 -9.67
CA ARG A 130 15.85 1.80 -9.75
C ARG A 130 15.51 2.58 -8.47
N VAL A 131 15.93 2.06 -7.31
CA VAL A 131 15.75 2.73 -6.00
C VAL A 131 16.74 3.89 -5.80
N GLU A 132 17.95 3.81 -6.37
CA GLU A 132 18.94 4.90 -6.32
C GLU A 132 18.55 6.09 -7.22
N THR A 133 17.83 5.82 -8.31
CA THR A 133 17.39 6.79 -9.32
C THR A 133 15.97 7.31 -9.11
N GLY A 134 15.08 6.50 -8.53
CA GLY A 134 13.64 6.79 -8.44
C GLY A 134 12.94 6.53 -9.76
N HIS A 135 13.14 5.34 -10.33
CA HIS A 135 12.51 4.84 -11.56
C HIS A 135 11.69 3.56 -11.29
N ASP A 136 10.78 3.23 -12.21
CA ASP A 136 9.79 2.16 -12.02
C ASP A 136 10.41 0.77 -12.24
N TRP A 137 11.25 0.66 -13.27
CA TRP A 137 11.85 -0.60 -13.71
C TRP A 137 13.36 -0.49 -13.91
N ALA A 138 14.04 -1.62 -13.93
CA ALA A 138 15.46 -1.67 -14.26
C ALA A 138 15.87 -3.01 -14.87
N PHE A 139 16.75 -2.96 -15.87
CA PHE A 139 17.42 -4.15 -16.38
C PHE A 139 18.88 -3.88 -16.74
N THR A 140 19.62 -4.95 -17.05
CA THR A 140 21.03 -4.88 -17.46
C THR A 140 21.21 -5.41 -18.90
N ILE A 141 22.05 -4.75 -19.69
CA ILE A 141 22.53 -5.21 -20.99
C ILE A 141 23.99 -5.61 -20.84
N PHE A 142 24.32 -6.88 -21.08
CA PHE A 142 25.71 -7.31 -21.19
C PHE A 142 26.11 -7.40 -22.65
N VAL A 143 27.12 -6.63 -23.05
CA VAL A 143 27.68 -6.70 -24.41
C VAL A 143 29.04 -7.36 -24.38
N VAL A 144 29.19 -8.34 -25.28
CA VAL A 144 30.41 -9.15 -25.45
C VAL A 144 31.15 -8.65 -26.69
N ASN A 145 32.45 -8.39 -26.57
CA ASN A 145 33.26 -8.00 -27.73
C ASN A 145 33.43 -9.19 -28.70
N ASP A 146 33.36 -8.92 -30.00
CA ASP A 146 33.45 -9.88 -31.11
C ASP A 146 34.14 -9.26 -32.35
N GLU A 147 34.94 -8.19 -32.16
CA GLU A 147 35.58 -7.42 -33.25
C GLU A 147 36.52 -8.26 -34.12
N ASN A 148 37.21 -9.23 -33.53
CA ASN A 148 38.15 -10.14 -34.19
C ASN A 148 37.59 -11.57 -34.36
N ASP A 149 36.35 -11.84 -33.92
CA ASP A 149 35.68 -13.11 -34.13
C ASP A 149 35.16 -13.26 -35.57
N SER A 150 35.40 -14.42 -36.17
CA SER A 150 35.22 -14.61 -37.61
C SER A 150 33.79 -14.96 -38.05
N ASP A 151 32.95 -15.46 -37.14
CA ASP A 151 31.51 -15.67 -37.39
C ASP A 151 30.58 -14.75 -36.58
N GLY A 152 31.09 -14.03 -35.56
CA GLY A 152 30.32 -13.16 -34.67
C GLY A 152 29.37 -13.98 -33.78
N LEU A 153 29.82 -15.17 -33.36
CA LEU A 153 28.99 -16.17 -32.68
C LEU A 153 29.73 -16.81 -31.50
N PHE A 154 29.02 -16.98 -30.38
CA PHE A 154 29.48 -17.80 -29.27
C PHE A 154 29.91 -19.20 -29.74
N ALA A 155 30.90 -19.79 -29.07
CA ALA A 155 31.46 -21.09 -29.43
C ALA A 155 30.39 -22.21 -29.47
N SER A 156 30.61 -23.20 -30.34
CA SER A 156 29.63 -24.25 -30.60
C SER A 156 29.35 -25.14 -29.38
N GLY A 157 28.09 -25.53 -29.18
CA GLY A 157 27.68 -26.49 -28.16
C GLY A 157 27.18 -25.88 -26.85
N GLY A 158 26.85 -24.59 -26.85
CA GLY A 158 25.96 -23.98 -25.85
C GLY A 158 24.50 -23.90 -26.33
N SER A 159 23.59 -23.45 -25.46
CA SER A 159 22.15 -23.29 -25.72
C SER A 159 21.86 -22.30 -26.86
N PHE A 160 22.61 -21.20 -26.89
CA PHE A 160 22.47 -20.12 -27.88
C PHE A 160 23.78 -19.93 -28.66
N ARG A 161 23.70 -19.39 -29.88
CA ARG A 161 24.87 -19.05 -30.73
C ARG A 161 25.04 -17.54 -30.96
N LYS A 162 24.04 -16.73 -30.60
CA LYS A 162 23.95 -15.28 -30.83
C LYS A 162 23.57 -14.60 -29.52
N ALA A 163 22.91 -13.45 -29.59
CA ALA A 163 22.23 -12.84 -28.46
C ALA A 163 21.14 -13.75 -27.87
N PHE A 164 20.79 -13.49 -26.60
CA PHE A 164 19.72 -14.15 -25.86
C PHE A 164 19.37 -13.36 -24.59
N ALA A 165 18.09 -13.40 -24.20
CA ALA A 165 17.56 -12.69 -23.04
C ALA A 165 17.06 -13.61 -21.91
N PHE A 166 17.10 -13.07 -20.69
CA PHE A 166 16.40 -13.61 -19.52
C PHE A 166 15.24 -12.67 -19.16
N PRO A 167 13.98 -13.11 -19.27
CA PRO A 167 12.82 -12.22 -19.17
C PRO A 167 12.49 -11.78 -17.74
N GLY A 168 11.64 -10.75 -17.64
CA GLY A 168 11.16 -10.12 -16.43
C GLY A 168 12.25 -9.25 -15.79
N GLY A 169 12.56 -8.10 -16.39
CA GLY A 169 13.49 -7.11 -15.80
C GLY A 169 14.88 -7.62 -15.42
N ARG A 170 15.39 -8.70 -16.02
CA ARG A 170 16.72 -9.27 -15.68
C ARG A 170 17.81 -8.68 -16.56
N TYR A 171 18.15 -9.38 -17.63
CA TYR A 171 19.21 -8.96 -18.53
C TYR A 171 19.16 -9.72 -19.84
N PHE A 172 19.74 -9.11 -20.87
CA PHE A 172 20.08 -9.82 -22.10
C PHE A 172 21.57 -9.70 -22.41
N ILE A 173 22.03 -10.64 -23.24
CA ILE A 173 23.43 -10.80 -23.62
C ILE A 173 23.51 -10.67 -25.14
N VAL A 174 24.42 -9.84 -25.65
CA VAL A 174 24.51 -9.54 -27.08
C VAL A 174 25.98 -9.35 -27.54
N PRO A 175 26.44 -10.00 -28.61
CA PRO A 175 27.73 -9.67 -29.22
C PRO A 175 27.75 -8.27 -29.85
N ALA A 176 28.87 -7.54 -29.74
CA ALA A 176 28.99 -6.13 -30.10
C ALA A 176 28.70 -5.86 -31.59
N GLY A 177 29.05 -6.78 -32.47
CA GLY A 177 28.87 -6.73 -33.92
C GLY A 177 27.42 -6.92 -34.39
N ARG A 178 26.49 -7.30 -33.49
CA ARG A 178 25.06 -7.39 -33.80
C ARG A 178 24.48 -6.02 -34.19
N PRO A 179 23.47 -5.95 -35.07
CA PRO A 179 22.76 -4.71 -35.38
C PRO A 179 21.88 -4.24 -34.21
N ASP A 180 21.62 -2.95 -34.17
CA ASP A 180 20.54 -2.27 -33.42
C ASP A 180 19.24 -3.08 -33.35
N THR A 181 18.77 -3.62 -34.47
CA THR A 181 17.56 -4.46 -34.54
C THR A 181 17.59 -5.69 -33.63
N THR A 182 18.78 -6.19 -33.28
CA THR A 182 18.93 -7.27 -32.29
C THR A 182 18.78 -6.75 -30.86
N PHE A 183 19.28 -5.56 -30.55
CA PHE A 183 19.09 -4.95 -29.22
C PHE A 183 17.60 -4.67 -28.95
N ALA A 184 16.87 -4.14 -29.93
CA ALA A 184 15.43 -3.90 -29.82
C ALA A 184 14.63 -5.20 -29.65
N HIS A 185 15.00 -6.27 -30.36
CA HIS A 185 14.41 -7.61 -30.23
C HIS A 185 14.62 -8.21 -28.83
N GLU A 186 15.86 -8.21 -28.32
CA GLU A 186 16.15 -8.77 -27.00
C GLU A 186 15.52 -7.96 -25.85
N LEU A 187 15.28 -6.65 -26.03
CA LEU A 187 14.54 -5.83 -25.08
C LEU A 187 13.09 -6.29 -24.94
N GLY A 188 12.42 -6.65 -26.02
CA GLY A 188 11.04 -7.18 -25.96
C GLY A 188 10.92 -8.40 -25.03
N HIS A 189 11.94 -9.26 -24.98
CA HIS A 189 11.98 -10.38 -24.03
C HIS A 189 12.13 -9.94 -22.57
N ILE A 190 12.77 -8.80 -22.26
CA ILE A 190 12.86 -8.29 -20.88
C ILE A 190 11.46 -8.07 -20.31
N PHE A 191 10.51 -7.64 -21.14
CA PHE A 191 9.08 -7.51 -20.83
C PHE A 191 8.26 -8.67 -21.40
N TRP A 192 8.78 -9.88 -21.24
CA TRP A 192 8.10 -11.17 -21.47
C TRP A 192 7.75 -11.57 -22.90
N ALA A 193 7.94 -10.74 -23.93
CA ALA A 193 7.61 -11.09 -25.31
C ALA A 193 8.27 -12.42 -25.74
N ARG A 194 7.59 -13.19 -26.60
CA ARG A 194 8.09 -14.46 -27.15
C ARG A 194 8.59 -14.28 -28.56
N ASP A 195 9.63 -15.04 -28.91
CA ASP A 195 10.06 -15.24 -30.30
C ASP A 195 8.89 -15.72 -31.16
N GLU A 196 8.78 -15.17 -32.37
CA GLU A 196 7.73 -15.51 -33.32
C GLU A 196 8.26 -16.34 -34.50
N TYR A 197 9.55 -16.65 -34.53
CA TYR A 197 10.18 -17.42 -35.61
C TYR A 197 10.40 -18.91 -35.28
N SER A 198 10.54 -19.71 -36.35
CA SER A 198 10.80 -21.16 -36.26
C SER A 198 12.04 -21.50 -35.43
N GLY A 199 11.82 -22.16 -34.29
CA GLY A 199 12.86 -22.58 -33.35
C GLY A 199 13.00 -21.69 -32.10
N GLY A 200 12.25 -20.58 -32.03
CA GLY A 200 12.07 -19.78 -30.82
C GLY A 200 10.81 -20.21 -30.06
N GLY A 201 9.79 -19.35 -30.06
CA GLY A 201 8.49 -19.59 -29.41
C GLY A 201 7.52 -20.38 -30.29
N SER A 202 6.47 -20.90 -29.66
CA SER A 202 5.37 -21.61 -30.31
C SER A 202 4.06 -20.86 -30.19
N TYR A 203 3.12 -21.13 -31.09
CA TYR A 203 1.74 -20.65 -31.05
C TYR A 203 1.02 -20.94 -29.73
N THR A 204 1.39 -22.02 -29.04
CA THR A 204 0.81 -22.40 -27.75
C THR A 204 1.45 -21.70 -26.54
N ASP A 205 2.54 -20.96 -26.74
CA ASP A 205 3.19 -20.23 -25.66
C ASP A 205 2.32 -19.06 -25.18
N LYS A 206 2.38 -18.80 -23.87
CA LYS A 206 1.74 -17.64 -23.24
C LYS A 206 2.71 -16.92 -22.31
N ARG A 207 2.64 -15.58 -22.27
CA ARG A 207 3.52 -14.71 -21.48
C ARG A 207 2.92 -13.32 -21.27
N GLY A 208 3.57 -12.52 -20.43
CA GLY A 208 3.15 -11.14 -20.14
C GLY A 208 2.05 -11.08 -19.10
N TYR A 209 1.75 -9.86 -18.65
CA TYR A 209 0.82 -9.58 -17.55
C TYR A 209 -0.57 -10.22 -17.76
N TYR A 210 -1.09 -10.16 -18.99
CA TYR A 210 -2.37 -10.75 -19.41
C TYR A 210 -2.29 -12.24 -19.80
N ASN A 211 -1.13 -12.88 -19.63
CA ASN A 211 -0.84 -14.24 -20.11
C ASN A 211 -1.18 -14.42 -21.60
N ALA A 212 -0.87 -13.39 -22.40
CA ALA A 212 -1.19 -13.29 -23.81
C ALA A 212 -0.56 -14.44 -24.60
N GLN A 213 -1.31 -14.98 -25.57
CA GLN A 213 -0.85 -16.08 -26.42
C GLN A 213 -0.03 -15.57 -27.61
N ASN A 214 0.99 -16.33 -28.00
CA ASN A 214 1.87 -16.02 -29.13
C ASN A 214 1.19 -16.23 -30.50
N LEU A 215 0.15 -15.44 -30.80
CA LEU A 215 -0.66 -15.61 -32.01
C LEU A 215 0.13 -15.34 -33.30
N ASN A 216 1.18 -14.52 -33.28
CA ASN A 216 2.00 -14.27 -34.47
C ASN A 216 3.12 -15.30 -34.71
N ALA A 217 3.19 -16.38 -33.92
CA ALA A 217 4.20 -17.43 -34.09
C ALA A 217 4.14 -18.12 -35.47
N HIS A 218 5.32 -18.43 -36.02
CA HIS A 218 5.51 -19.11 -37.30
C HIS A 218 4.76 -20.46 -37.43
N ASP A 219 4.50 -21.15 -36.31
CA ASP A 219 3.78 -22.43 -36.28
C ASP A 219 2.28 -22.32 -35.98
N ASN A 220 1.70 -21.10 -36.01
CA ASN A 220 0.27 -20.88 -35.87
C ASN A 220 -0.53 -21.75 -36.88
N PRO A 221 -1.42 -22.63 -36.40
CA PRO A 221 -2.15 -23.59 -37.23
C PRO A 221 -3.38 -23.01 -37.94
N GLU A 222 -3.74 -21.74 -37.71
CA GLU A 222 -4.99 -21.15 -38.21
C GLU A 222 -5.01 -21.10 -39.76
N PRO A 223 -6.05 -21.65 -40.43
CA PRO A 223 -6.06 -21.75 -41.89
C PRO A 223 -5.99 -20.41 -42.62
N GLY A 224 -4.85 -20.14 -43.25
CA GLY A 224 -4.62 -18.91 -44.00
C GLY A 224 -3.91 -17.80 -43.21
N PHE A 225 -3.43 -18.11 -42.00
CA PHE A 225 -2.54 -17.24 -41.24
C PHE A 225 -1.32 -16.79 -42.07
N VAL A 226 -0.95 -15.54 -41.87
CA VAL A 226 0.26 -14.89 -42.37
C VAL A 226 0.81 -14.08 -41.20
N GLN A 227 2.11 -14.22 -40.91
CA GLN A 227 2.74 -13.45 -39.84
C GLN A 227 2.68 -11.95 -40.17
N GLN A 228 2.30 -11.16 -39.17
CA GLN A 228 2.48 -9.70 -39.14
C GLN A 228 3.98 -9.38 -39.08
N ASP A 229 4.36 -8.22 -39.60
CA ASP A 229 5.68 -7.65 -39.36
C ASP A 229 5.85 -7.42 -37.86
N SER A 230 6.95 -7.91 -37.29
CA SER A 230 7.20 -7.83 -35.85
C SER A 230 8.68 -7.83 -35.52
N ILE A 231 9.07 -7.02 -34.53
CA ILE A 231 10.44 -7.03 -34.00
C ILE A 231 10.80 -8.40 -33.41
N MET A 232 9.81 -9.18 -32.95
CA MET A 232 10.00 -10.54 -32.40
C MET A 232 10.04 -11.65 -33.48
N ALA A 233 9.84 -11.31 -34.76
CA ALA A 233 9.94 -12.24 -35.89
C ALA A 233 11.40 -12.41 -36.34
N ASN A 234 11.64 -12.78 -37.61
CA ASN A 234 12.99 -12.77 -38.18
C ASN A 234 13.03 -12.35 -39.67
N GLY A 235 14.23 -12.10 -40.18
CA GLY A 235 14.46 -11.83 -41.60
C GLY A 235 13.74 -10.55 -42.08
N GLY A 236 12.92 -10.68 -43.13
CA GLY A 236 12.17 -9.57 -43.70
C GLY A 236 11.21 -8.93 -42.69
N LEU A 237 10.35 -9.74 -42.06
CA LEU A 237 9.34 -9.28 -41.09
C LEU A 237 9.93 -8.42 -39.97
N LEU A 238 11.09 -8.81 -39.42
CA LEU A 238 11.81 -8.05 -38.39
C LEU A 238 12.43 -6.76 -38.95
N THR A 239 12.95 -6.81 -40.18
CA THR A 239 13.58 -5.64 -40.82
C THR A 239 12.54 -4.59 -41.21
N ASP A 240 11.39 -5.05 -41.73
CA ASP A 240 10.27 -4.21 -42.10
C ASP A 240 9.58 -3.64 -40.84
N ALA A 241 9.40 -4.44 -39.79
CA ALA A 241 8.91 -3.96 -38.49
C ALA A 241 9.79 -2.87 -37.86
N PHE A 242 11.10 -3.10 -37.82
CA PHE A 242 12.04 -2.10 -37.29
C PHE A 242 12.00 -0.81 -38.10
N ALA A 243 11.96 -0.89 -39.44
CA ALA A 243 11.89 0.29 -40.31
C ALA A 243 10.57 1.08 -40.21
N ASN A 244 9.51 0.50 -39.62
CA ASN A 244 8.19 1.12 -39.50
C ASN A 244 7.74 1.37 -38.04
N HIS A 245 8.61 1.15 -37.04
CA HIS A 245 8.30 1.32 -35.60
C HIS A 245 7.02 0.58 -35.20
N MET A 246 7.02 -0.75 -35.36
CA MET A 246 5.87 -1.59 -35.04
C MET A 246 6.26 -3.00 -34.55
N THR A 247 5.33 -3.64 -33.85
CA THR A 247 5.40 -5.07 -33.52
C THR A 247 4.03 -5.74 -33.68
N SER A 248 3.93 -7.06 -33.51
CA SER A 248 2.65 -7.78 -33.64
C SER A 248 1.68 -7.49 -32.50
N ASP A 249 0.38 -7.65 -32.75
CA ASP A 249 -0.66 -7.52 -31.71
C ASP A 249 -0.40 -8.44 -30.50
N SER A 250 0.13 -9.65 -30.74
CA SER A 250 0.47 -10.59 -29.65
C SER A 250 1.70 -10.16 -28.86
N SER A 251 2.68 -9.55 -29.52
CA SER A 251 3.87 -9.01 -28.85
C SER A 251 3.54 -7.77 -28.01
N MET A 252 2.72 -6.84 -28.53
CA MET A 252 2.20 -5.69 -27.78
C MET A 252 1.51 -6.12 -26.47
N LYS A 253 0.62 -7.11 -26.55
CA LYS A 253 -0.06 -7.66 -25.37
C LYS A 253 0.91 -8.32 -24.38
N MET A 254 1.95 -9.00 -24.84
CA MET A 254 2.93 -9.61 -23.92
C MET A 254 3.74 -8.58 -23.14
N ILE A 255 4.07 -7.43 -23.74
CA ILE A 255 4.80 -6.34 -23.08
C ILE A 255 3.89 -5.41 -22.25
N GLY A 256 2.59 -5.69 -22.17
CA GLY A 256 1.62 -4.92 -21.37
C GLY A 256 0.79 -3.89 -22.16
N TRP A 257 1.07 -3.68 -23.44
CA TRP A 257 0.30 -2.79 -24.31
C TRP A 257 -0.95 -3.49 -24.82
N GLN A 258 -1.97 -3.55 -23.97
CA GLN A 258 -3.32 -3.96 -24.32
C GLN A 258 -4.28 -2.86 -23.87
N ASP A 259 -5.08 -2.37 -24.80
CA ASP A 259 -6.23 -1.50 -24.58
C ASP A 259 -7.44 -2.33 -25.05
N SER A 260 -8.30 -2.73 -24.11
CA SER A 260 -9.41 -3.66 -24.36
C SER A 260 -10.72 -2.99 -24.75
N ASP A 261 -10.94 -1.72 -24.39
CA ASP A 261 -12.18 -0.99 -24.65
C ASP A 261 -12.04 0.12 -25.73
N SER A 262 -10.80 0.42 -26.12
CA SER A 262 -10.36 1.38 -27.14
C SER A 262 -10.50 2.85 -26.76
N ASP A 263 -10.32 3.20 -25.49
CA ASP A 263 -10.29 4.58 -25.00
C ASP A 263 -8.91 5.28 -25.11
N GLY A 264 -7.83 4.50 -25.28
CA GLY A 264 -6.44 4.97 -25.39
C GLY A 264 -5.57 4.74 -24.15
N ILE A 265 -6.11 4.12 -23.10
CA ILE A 265 -5.43 3.73 -21.86
C ILE A 265 -5.18 2.21 -21.90
N PHE A 266 -4.06 1.74 -21.35
CA PHE A 266 -3.76 0.30 -21.30
C PHE A 266 -4.33 -0.34 -20.03
N ASP A 267 -4.89 -1.55 -20.15
CA ASP A 267 -5.59 -2.30 -19.10
C ASP A 267 -4.80 -2.41 -17.77
N VAL A 268 -3.46 -2.42 -17.79
CA VAL A 268 -2.62 -2.44 -16.57
C VAL A 268 -2.68 -1.15 -15.75
N LEU A 269 -3.08 -0.03 -16.37
CA LEU A 269 -3.21 1.29 -15.76
C LEU A 269 -4.65 1.85 -15.86
N ASP A 270 -5.54 1.21 -16.61
CA ASP A 270 -7.00 1.43 -16.57
C ASP A 270 -7.63 0.56 -15.48
N VAL A 271 -7.49 0.99 -14.23
CA VAL A 271 -8.07 0.31 -13.07
C VAL A 271 -8.64 1.34 -12.10
N ASP A 272 -9.96 1.35 -11.96
CA ASP A 272 -10.69 2.25 -11.06
C ASP A 272 -10.10 2.24 -9.64
N HIS A 273 -10.02 3.41 -9.02
CA HIS A 273 -9.60 3.58 -7.63
C HIS A 273 -10.76 3.31 -6.66
N THR A 274 -10.41 3.01 -5.40
CA THR A 274 -11.36 3.01 -4.30
C THR A 274 -11.35 4.36 -3.59
N LEU A 275 -12.52 4.96 -3.37
CA LEU A 275 -12.72 6.15 -2.51
C LEU A 275 -13.87 5.92 -1.52
N VAL A 276 -13.55 5.90 -0.24
CA VAL A 276 -14.53 5.82 0.86
C VAL A 276 -14.37 7.04 1.76
N GLY A 277 -15.47 7.70 2.11
CA GLY A 277 -15.43 8.85 3.00
C GLY A 277 -16.79 9.40 3.38
N THR A 278 -16.73 10.50 4.12
CA THR A 278 -17.86 11.24 4.69
C THR A 278 -17.66 12.73 4.44
N GLY A 279 -18.75 13.49 4.41
CA GLY A 279 -18.65 14.94 4.34
C GLY A 279 -19.92 15.67 4.75
N SER A 280 -19.72 16.87 5.29
CA SER A 280 -20.80 17.72 5.78
C SER A 280 -20.44 19.20 5.68
N LEU A 281 -21.47 20.05 5.75
CA LEU A 281 -21.30 21.48 5.98
C LEU A 281 -20.91 21.70 7.46
N ILE A 282 -19.88 22.52 7.72
CA ILE A 282 -19.28 22.67 9.06
C ILE A 282 -19.33 24.08 9.66
N SER A 283 -19.80 25.09 8.92
CA SER A 283 -19.90 26.46 9.42
C SER A 283 -20.97 27.29 8.70
N GLU A 284 -21.44 28.39 9.34
CA GLU A 284 -22.26 29.42 8.69
C GLU A 284 -21.52 30.19 7.57
N ALA A 285 -20.23 29.92 7.34
CA ALA A 285 -19.42 30.55 6.29
C ALA A 285 -19.46 29.79 4.96
N ASP A 286 -20.45 28.91 4.79
CA ASP A 286 -20.65 28.03 3.63
C ASP A 286 -19.43 27.10 3.36
N GLU A 287 -18.83 26.53 4.41
CA GLU A 287 -17.68 25.61 4.28
C GLU A 287 -18.11 24.14 4.38
N TYR A 288 -17.72 23.33 3.39
CA TYR A 288 -17.93 21.88 3.38
C TYR A 288 -16.62 21.15 3.64
N ARG A 289 -16.61 20.22 4.59
CA ARG A 289 -15.46 19.35 4.89
C ARG A 289 -15.72 17.95 4.36
N PHE A 290 -14.71 17.35 3.73
CA PHE A 290 -14.69 15.94 3.38
C PHE A 290 -13.52 15.25 4.08
N VAL A 291 -13.80 14.09 4.69
CA VAL A 291 -12.80 13.21 5.32
C VAL A 291 -12.97 11.82 4.72
N GLY A 292 -11.87 11.18 4.32
CA GLY A 292 -11.94 9.86 3.72
C GLY A 292 -10.58 9.22 3.46
N TYR A 293 -10.61 8.10 2.76
CA TYR A 293 -9.45 7.33 2.33
C TYR A 293 -9.60 6.93 0.87
N ALA A 294 -8.50 6.96 0.13
CA ALA A 294 -8.42 6.47 -1.22
C ALA A 294 -7.22 5.54 -1.44
N SER A 295 -7.38 4.58 -2.33
CA SER A 295 -6.31 3.70 -2.82
C SER A 295 -6.46 3.44 -4.31
N VAL A 296 -5.33 3.39 -5.02
CA VAL A 296 -5.28 2.77 -6.34
C VAL A 296 -5.54 1.26 -6.21
N ASN A 297 -6.16 0.67 -7.22
CA ASN A 297 -6.31 -0.78 -7.33
C ASN A 297 -5.33 -1.31 -8.39
N THR A 298 -5.17 -2.63 -8.48
CA THR A 298 -4.27 -3.28 -9.45
C THR A 298 -5.02 -4.28 -10.30
N LEU A 299 -4.64 -4.38 -11.58
CA LEU A 299 -5.12 -5.46 -12.44
C LEU A 299 -4.47 -6.77 -12.00
N ILE A 300 -5.23 -7.86 -11.98
CA ILE A 300 -4.72 -9.19 -11.62
C ILE A 300 -3.67 -9.67 -12.63
N ASN A 301 -2.44 -9.93 -12.15
CA ASN A 301 -1.35 -10.47 -12.96
C ASN A 301 -1.55 -11.97 -13.20
N THR A 302 -1.79 -12.34 -14.46
CA THR A 302 -2.10 -13.72 -14.87
C THR A 302 -0.90 -14.45 -15.51
N ASN A 303 0.25 -13.79 -15.61
CA ASN A 303 1.43 -14.27 -16.34
C ASN A 303 1.82 -15.71 -15.96
N SER A 304 1.99 -16.59 -16.94
CA SER A 304 2.43 -17.99 -16.71
C SER A 304 3.92 -18.13 -16.37
N ALA A 305 4.59 -17.02 -16.05
CA ALA A 305 5.95 -16.94 -15.51
C ALA A 305 6.07 -15.71 -14.60
N GLY A 306 7.23 -15.54 -13.95
CA GLY A 306 7.44 -14.49 -12.96
C GLY A 306 6.83 -14.85 -11.61
N PHE A 307 6.59 -13.83 -10.79
CA PHE A 307 6.04 -13.98 -9.45
C PHE A 307 4.51 -13.84 -9.39
N GLN A 308 3.88 -13.23 -10.41
CA GLN A 308 2.46 -12.86 -10.42
C GLN A 308 2.07 -11.84 -9.32
N SER A 309 2.99 -10.93 -8.99
CA SER A 309 2.66 -9.72 -8.23
C SER A 309 1.72 -8.85 -9.07
N ASP A 310 0.63 -8.37 -8.48
CA ASP A 310 -0.32 -7.47 -9.12
C ASP A 310 0.19 -6.03 -8.86
N ILE A 311 0.43 -5.26 -9.92
CA ILE A 311 1.23 -4.03 -9.91
C ILE A 311 0.52 -2.93 -10.72
N THR A 312 0.60 -1.68 -10.27
CA THR A 312 0.27 -0.48 -11.07
C THR A 312 1.34 0.61 -10.94
N LEU A 313 1.42 1.48 -11.94
CA LEU A 313 2.18 2.75 -11.88
C LEU A 313 1.31 3.93 -11.43
N ASN A 314 -0.01 3.74 -11.33
CA ASN A 314 -0.93 4.80 -10.92
C ASN A 314 -0.67 5.22 -9.47
N GLU A 315 -0.75 6.54 -9.22
CA GLU A 315 -0.82 7.14 -7.89
C GLU A 315 -2.10 7.98 -7.76
N ILE A 316 -2.50 8.34 -6.55
CA ILE A 316 -3.55 9.33 -6.29
C ILE A 316 -2.98 10.72 -6.59
N ASP A 317 -2.94 11.11 -7.86
CA ASP A 317 -2.36 12.39 -8.31
C ASP A 317 -3.20 13.59 -7.91
N HIS A 318 -4.52 13.48 -8.11
CA HIS A 318 -5.47 14.54 -7.76
C HIS A 318 -6.68 13.99 -7.00
N VAL A 319 -7.00 14.62 -5.88
CA VAL A 319 -8.36 14.60 -5.34
C VAL A 319 -9.11 15.78 -5.93
N GLN A 320 -10.17 15.52 -6.66
CA GLN A 320 -10.97 16.53 -7.35
C GLN A 320 -12.36 16.64 -6.73
N TYR A 321 -12.88 17.86 -6.66
CA TYR A 321 -14.28 18.13 -6.29
C TYR A 321 -14.99 18.93 -7.39
N ARG A 322 -16.31 18.85 -7.41
CA ARG A 322 -17.19 19.65 -8.25
C ARG A 322 -18.40 20.08 -7.42
N LEU A 323 -18.83 21.33 -7.60
CA LEU A 323 -20.06 21.87 -7.02
C LEU A 323 -21.18 21.88 -8.07
N ASP A 324 -22.32 21.24 -7.75
CA ASP A 324 -23.42 20.94 -8.69
C ASP A 324 -22.91 20.43 -10.07
N ASP A 325 -23.46 20.91 -11.19
CA ASP A 325 -23.01 20.57 -12.56
C ASP A 325 -21.75 21.37 -13.01
N GLY A 326 -20.90 21.79 -12.07
CA GLY A 326 -19.72 22.61 -12.32
C GLY A 326 -18.56 21.90 -13.04
N SER A 327 -17.39 22.52 -13.03
CA SER A 327 -16.14 21.89 -13.48
C SER A 327 -15.41 21.24 -12.31
N TRP A 328 -14.78 20.09 -12.55
CA TRP A 328 -13.87 19.47 -11.60
C TRP A 328 -12.70 20.41 -11.27
N THR A 329 -12.38 20.52 -9.98
CA THR A 329 -11.33 21.36 -9.41
C THR A 329 -10.49 20.53 -8.46
N THR A 330 -9.16 20.56 -8.58
CA THR A 330 -8.27 19.85 -7.65
C THR A 330 -8.30 20.50 -6.26
N ALA A 331 -8.58 19.70 -5.23
CA ALA A 331 -8.50 20.11 -3.83
C ALA A 331 -7.11 19.85 -3.24
N VAL A 332 -6.60 18.62 -3.38
CA VAL A 332 -5.28 18.20 -2.91
C VAL A 332 -4.59 17.32 -3.95
N MET A 333 -3.26 17.23 -3.88
CA MET A 333 -2.42 16.42 -4.76
C MET A 333 -1.54 15.48 -3.92
N PRO A 334 -2.01 14.28 -3.57
CA PRO A 334 -1.25 13.35 -2.74
C PRO A 334 0.06 12.87 -3.38
N GLY A 335 0.02 12.40 -4.63
CA GLY A 335 1.19 11.78 -5.28
C GLY A 335 1.68 10.54 -4.51
N THR A 336 0.74 9.66 -4.16
CA THR A 336 0.96 8.41 -3.44
C THR A 336 -0.08 7.36 -3.85
N PRO A 337 0.25 6.05 -3.87
CA PRO A 337 -0.73 4.99 -4.18
C PRO A 337 -1.94 4.91 -3.24
N THR A 338 -1.80 5.39 -2.01
CA THR A 338 -2.88 5.49 -1.03
C THR A 338 -2.84 6.85 -0.35
N ALA A 339 -4.00 7.43 -0.02
CA ALA A 339 -4.09 8.73 0.61
C ALA A 339 -5.22 8.79 1.65
N SER A 340 -4.90 9.22 2.87
CA SER A 340 -5.90 9.78 3.79
C SER A 340 -6.21 11.21 3.34
N ILE A 341 -7.49 11.53 3.23
CA ILE A 341 -8.00 12.77 2.65
C ILE A 341 -8.74 13.53 3.76
N ASP A 342 -8.36 14.78 4.00
CA ASP A 342 -9.11 15.74 4.83
C ASP A 342 -8.94 17.12 4.20
N PHE A 343 -10.02 17.70 3.70
CA PHE A 343 -10.00 19.04 3.13
C PHE A 343 -11.32 19.78 3.33
N VAL A 344 -11.24 21.11 3.29
CA VAL A 344 -12.39 22.03 3.37
C VAL A 344 -12.47 22.84 2.09
N VAL A 345 -13.68 23.00 1.54
CA VAL A 345 -13.96 23.88 0.40
C VAL A 345 -14.98 24.93 0.76
N ASN A 346 -14.78 26.14 0.25
CA ASN A 346 -15.79 27.20 0.27
C ASN A 346 -16.85 26.91 -0.79
N VAL A 347 -18.11 26.97 -0.41
CA VAL A 347 -19.25 26.60 -1.24
C VAL A 347 -20.10 27.86 -1.52
N PRO A 348 -20.35 28.27 -2.77
CA PRO A 348 -21.15 29.47 -3.02
C PRO A 348 -22.63 29.31 -2.63
N GLU A 349 -23.24 30.39 -2.12
CA GLU A 349 -24.67 30.49 -1.83
C GLU A 349 -25.52 29.93 -2.99
N GLY A 350 -26.41 28.96 -2.67
CA GLY A 350 -27.31 28.33 -3.64
C GLY A 350 -26.77 27.09 -4.36
N THR A 351 -25.54 26.67 -4.06
CA THR A 351 -25.06 25.30 -4.37
C THR A 351 -25.93 24.27 -3.61
N ASN A 352 -26.09 23.06 -4.14
CA ASN A 352 -26.93 22.02 -3.52
C ASN A 352 -26.14 20.74 -3.21
N ASN A 353 -25.24 20.35 -4.11
CA ASN A 353 -24.46 19.13 -4.01
C ASN A 353 -22.96 19.37 -4.26
N ILE A 354 -22.14 18.47 -3.73
CA ILE A 354 -20.72 18.36 -4.00
C ILE A 354 -20.39 16.93 -4.41
N ASP A 355 -19.76 16.77 -5.57
CA ASP A 355 -19.17 15.52 -6.02
C ASP A 355 -17.66 15.53 -5.74
N ILE A 356 -17.10 14.40 -5.30
CA ILE A 356 -15.69 14.22 -5.00
C ILE A 356 -15.22 12.90 -5.62
N ARG A 357 -14.02 12.91 -6.23
CA ARG A 357 -13.35 11.71 -6.76
C ARG A 357 -11.84 11.85 -6.64
N THR A 358 -11.13 10.73 -6.74
CA THR A 358 -9.69 10.75 -7.06
C THR A 358 -9.46 10.42 -8.53
N VAL A 359 -8.32 10.83 -9.07
CA VAL A 359 -7.85 10.46 -10.42
C VAL A 359 -6.34 10.29 -10.44
N SER A 360 -5.86 9.37 -11.28
CA SER A 360 -4.48 9.34 -11.77
C SER A 360 -4.38 10.12 -13.08
N VAL A 361 -3.22 10.69 -13.37
CA VAL A 361 -2.96 11.48 -14.58
C VAL A 361 -1.58 11.14 -15.13
N ASP A 362 -1.49 10.79 -16.42
CA ASP A 362 -0.17 10.61 -17.06
C ASP A 362 0.56 11.97 -17.14
N ASP A 363 1.75 12.03 -16.54
CA ASP A 363 2.60 13.23 -16.42
C ASP A 363 3.05 13.81 -17.78
N GLY A 364 3.07 12.99 -18.84
CA GLY A 364 3.48 13.40 -20.18
C GLY A 364 2.35 14.03 -21.00
N THR A 365 1.16 13.44 -20.94
CA THR A 365 0.00 13.81 -21.76
C THR A 365 -1.05 14.66 -21.04
N GLY A 366 -1.10 14.58 -19.70
CA GLY A 366 -2.14 15.19 -18.87
C GLY A 366 -3.51 14.51 -18.98
N VAL A 367 -3.57 13.30 -19.54
CA VAL A 367 -4.79 12.49 -19.64
C VAL A 367 -5.04 11.78 -18.31
N ILE A 368 -6.30 11.73 -17.88
CA ILE A 368 -6.70 10.94 -16.71
C ILE A 368 -6.63 9.46 -17.09
N THR A 369 -5.79 8.68 -16.40
CA THR A 369 -5.60 7.23 -16.67
C THR A 369 -6.51 6.33 -15.84
N ALA A 370 -6.95 6.80 -14.67
CA ALA A 370 -7.89 6.08 -13.81
C ALA A 370 -8.65 7.08 -12.91
N ALA A 371 -9.80 6.67 -12.39
CA ALA A 371 -10.61 7.47 -11.47
C ALA A 371 -11.21 6.62 -10.35
N SER A 372 -11.59 7.21 -9.23
CA SER A 372 -12.42 6.52 -8.25
C SER A 372 -13.90 6.54 -8.62
N ASN A 373 -14.67 5.71 -7.92
CA ASN A 373 -16.08 5.98 -7.66
C ASN A 373 -16.28 7.44 -7.18
N VAL A 374 -17.40 8.05 -7.56
CA VAL A 374 -17.74 9.42 -7.14
C VAL A 374 -18.49 9.36 -5.82
N TYR A 375 -17.96 10.05 -4.80
CA TYR A 375 -18.72 10.43 -3.62
C TYR A 375 -19.61 11.63 -3.99
N SER A 376 -20.91 11.56 -3.68
CA SER A 376 -21.87 12.68 -3.90
C SER A 376 -22.53 13.06 -2.58
N GLY A 377 -22.20 14.24 -2.06
CA GLY A 377 -22.75 14.79 -0.82
C GLY A 377 -23.79 15.89 -1.07
N SER A 378 -24.83 15.94 -0.23
CA SER A 378 -25.71 17.12 -0.11
C SER A 378 -25.10 18.13 0.88
N LEU A 379 -25.45 19.41 0.74
CA LEU A 379 -25.14 20.42 1.75
C LEU A 379 -26.16 20.46 2.90
N SER A 380 -27.28 19.75 2.77
CA SER A 380 -28.38 19.73 3.75
C SER A 380 -28.40 18.47 4.64
N SER A 381 -27.34 17.65 4.61
CA SER A 381 -27.24 16.41 5.37
C SER A 381 -25.81 15.89 5.36
N GLN A 382 -25.38 15.20 6.41
CA GLN A 382 -24.11 14.47 6.40
C GLN A 382 -24.16 13.30 5.40
N GLY A 383 -23.24 13.31 4.43
CA GLY A 383 -23.11 12.27 3.41
C GLY A 383 -22.06 11.23 3.76
N VAL A 384 -22.27 9.98 3.31
CA VAL A 384 -21.35 8.86 3.47
C VAL A 384 -21.27 8.09 2.15
N THR A 385 -20.09 7.57 1.78
CA THR A 385 -19.96 6.69 0.61
C THR A 385 -20.89 5.48 0.77
N PRO A 386 -21.78 5.18 -0.19
CA PRO A 386 -22.59 3.97 -0.13
C PRO A 386 -21.71 2.74 -0.38
N LEU A 387 -21.78 1.77 0.54
CA LEU A 387 -21.24 0.42 0.40
C LEU A 387 -22.41 -0.56 0.55
N GLY A 388 -22.40 -1.71 -0.13
CA GLY A 388 -23.44 -2.72 0.05
C GLY A 388 -23.50 -3.16 1.53
N GLY A 389 -24.68 -3.17 2.14
CA GLY A 389 -24.86 -3.33 3.58
C GLY A 389 -25.59 -2.15 4.23
N VAL A 390 -25.20 -1.80 5.46
CA VAL A 390 -25.78 -0.69 6.22
C VAL A 390 -24.73 0.39 6.46
N GLN A 391 -25.11 1.65 6.36
CA GLN A 391 -24.26 2.80 6.67
C GLN A 391 -25.10 3.96 7.21
N GLY A 392 -24.47 4.99 7.75
CA GLY A 392 -25.17 6.21 8.13
C GLY A 392 -24.35 7.08 9.07
N VAL A 393 -25.04 7.94 9.82
CA VAL A 393 -24.42 8.84 10.79
C VAL A 393 -25.10 8.81 12.15
N VAL A 394 -24.29 9.04 13.19
CA VAL A 394 -24.75 9.32 14.55
C VAL A 394 -24.31 10.74 14.91
N TRP A 395 -25.24 11.62 15.27
CA TRP A 395 -24.93 13.03 15.58
C TRP A 395 -25.57 13.48 16.89
N SER A 396 -25.02 14.57 17.43
CA SER A 396 -25.59 15.27 18.58
C SER A 396 -26.74 16.15 18.11
N ASP A 397 -27.97 15.65 18.27
CA ASP A 397 -29.20 16.43 18.07
C ASP A 397 -29.37 17.38 19.28
N LEU A 398 -29.20 18.67 19.01
CA LEU A 398 -29.15 19.74 20.01
C LEU A 398 -30.52 20.36 20.29
N ASP A 399 -31.40 20.41 19.28
CA ASP A 399 -32.72 21.05 19.37
C ASP A 399 -33.89 20.05 19.57
N LYS A 400 -33.61 18.77 19.31
CA LYS A 400 -34.41 17.55 19.56
C LYS A 400 -35.56 17.36 18.58
N ASP A 401 -35.34 17.71 17.32
CA ASP A 401 -36.33 17.55 16.24
C ASP A 401 -36.18 16.27 15.38
N ASP A 402 -35.15 15.44 15.64
CA ASP A 402 -34.82 14.21 14.89
C ASP A 402 -34.41 14.47 13.43
N GLN A 403 -33.95 15.68 13.09
CA GLN A 403 -33.25 16.04 11.86
C GLN A 403 -31.77 16.37 12.15
N TRP A 404 -30.96 16.50 11.10
CA TRP A 404 -29.60 17.04 11.21
C TRP A 404 -29.62 18.51 10.77
N ASP A 405 -29.17 19.41 11.64
CA ASP A 405 -29.09 20.83 11.36
C ASP A 405 -27.64 21.37 11.36
N LEU A 406 -27.43 22.53 10.72
CA LEU A 406 -26.11 23.15 10.64
C LEU A 406 -25.62 23.58 12.03
N GLY A 407 -24.50 23.00 12.44
CA GLY A 407 -23.91 23.20 13.78
C GLY A 407 -24.01 21.98 14.68
N GLU A 408 -24.75 20.95 14.26
CA GLU A 408 -24.85 19.69 14.98
C GLU A 408 -23.68 18.74 14.62
N PRO A 409 -22.79 18.42 15.57
CA PRO A 409 -21.62 17.61 15.30
C PRO A 409 -21.96 16.13 15.23
N GLY A 410 -21.31 15.41 14.32
CA GLY A 410 -21.25 13.96 14.37
C GLY A 410 -20.52 13.46 15.63
N LEU A 411 -20.90 12.28 16.11
CA LEU A 411 -20.40 11.68 17.35
C LEU A 411 -19.50 10.49 17.03
N SER A 412 -18.20 10.60 17.32
CA SER A 412 -17.21 9.53 17.12
C SER A 412 -17.22 8.46 18.22
N GLU A 413 -16.68 7.29 17.91
CA GLU A 413 -16.49 6.13 18.81
C GLU A 413 -17.78 5.50 19.37
N ILE A 414 -18.95 5.86 18.84
CA ILE A 414 -20.25 5.26 19.18
C ILE A 414 -20.39 3.92 18.45
N PRO A 415 -20.59 2.79 19.16
CA PRO A 415 -20.85 1.51 18.50
C PRO A 415 -22.24 1.46 17.86
N VAL A 416 -22.31 1.03 16.60
CA VAL A 416 -23.54 0.67 15.89
C VAL A 416 -23.46 -0.82 15.53
N ARG A 417 -24.58 -1.53 15.70
CA ARG A 417 -24.63 -3.00 15.69
C ARG A 417 -25.81 -3.54 14.91
N LEU A 418 -25.65 -4.74 14.38
CA LEU A 418 -26.74 -5.61 13.96
C LEU A 418 -27.11 -6.53 15.14
N VAL A 419 -28.38 -6.59 15.50
CA VAL A 419 -28.87 -7.37 16.65
C VAL A 419 -29.91 -8.41 16.28
N ASP A 420 -30.07 -9.42 17.13
CA ASP A 420 -31.09 -10.47 17.03
C ASP A 420 -32.40 -10.11 17.76
N ASP A 421 -33.41 -10.97 17.64
CA ASP A 421 -34.72 -10.89 18.36
C ASP A 421 -34.61 -10.70 19.89
N ALA A 422 -33.43 -10.94 20.49
CA ALA A 422 -33.15 -10.80 21.92
C ALA A 422 -32.30 -9.57 22.26
N GLY A 423 -31.95 -8.73 21.28
CA GLY A 423 -31.08 -7.56 21.42
C GLY A 423 -29.60 -7.91 21.64
N GLN A 424 -29.17 -9.11 21.24
CA GLN A 424 -27.77 -9.54 21.26
C GLN A 424 -27.13 -9.32 19.89
N LEU A 425 -25.80 -9.14 19.84
CA LEU A 425 -25.06 -8.97 18.59
C LEU A 425 -25.28 -10.19 17.66
N ALA A 426 -25.61 -9.94 16.40
CA ALA A 426 -25.85 -10.99 15.42
C ALA A 426 -24.57 -11.82 15.11
N GLU A 427 -24.67 -13.15 15.12
CA GLU A 427 -23.59 -14.05 14.67
C GLU A 427 -23.54 -14.09 13.13
N LEU A 428 -22.85 -13.13 12.52
CA LEU A 428 -22.54 -13.11 11.08
C LEU A 428 -21.14 -13.67 10.76
N HIS A 429 -20.31 -13.87 11.77
CA HIS A 429 -18.95 -14.43 11.65
C HIS A 429 -18.88 -15.91 12.01
N ILE A 430 -18.16 -16.68 11.19
CA ILE A 430 -17.61 -17.97 11.57
C ILE A 430 -16.10 -17.79 11.74
N ASN A 431 -15.56 -18.18 12.90
CA ASN A 431 -14.11 -18.15 13.14
C ASN A 431 -13.53 -19.58 13.21
N VAL A 432 -12.50 -19.85 12.42
CA VAL A 432 -11.67 -21.06 12.48
C VAL A 432 -10.34 -20.71 13.16
N GLU A 433 -10.31 -20.89 14.47
CA GLU A 433 -9.20 -20.46 15.32
C GLU A 433 -8.39 -21.66 15.85
N PRO A 434 -7.11 -21.85 15.45
CA PRO A 434 -6.21 -22.87 15.95
C PRO A 434 -6.11 -22.98 17.49
N ASP A 435 -6.24 -21.88 18.24
CA ASP A 435 -6.16 -21.85 19.71
C ASP A 435 -7.35 -22.49 20.44
N ASN A 436 -8.47 -22.70 19.75
CA ASN A 436 -9.60 -23.46 20.30
C ASN A 436 -9.33 -24.96 20.44
N TYR A 437 -8.18 -25.46 19.96
CA TYR A 437 -7.85 -26.88 19.87
C TYR A 437 -6.56 -27.24 20.62
N GLN A 438 -6.37 -28.53 20.92
CA GLN A 438 -5.14 -29.01 21.55
C GLN A 438 -4.01 -29.17 20.52
N ASP A 439 -2.77 -29.16 21.00
CA ASP A 439 -1.60 -29.35 20.14
C ASP A 439 -1.67 -30.63 19.31
N ASN A 440 -1.36 -30.51 18.02
CA ASN A 440 -1.38 -31.60 17.05
C ASN A 440 -2.80 -32.19 16.83
N ASN A 441 -3.87 -31.45 17.12
CA ASN A 441 -5.22 -31.81 16.68
C ASN A 441 -5.41 -31.48 15.20
N VAL A 442 -6.00 -32.42 14.47
CA VAL A 442 -6.50 -32.24 13.10
C VAL A 442 -7.80 -31.46 13.17
N ILE A 443 -7.93 -30.36 12.43
CA ILE A 443 -9.03 -29.39 12.56
C ILE A 443 -9.95 -29.28 11.33
N ASN A 444 -9.68 -30.06 10.27
CA ASN A 444 -10.32 -29.98 8.94
C ASN A 444 -11.83 -29.71 8.89
N SER A 445 -12.63 -30.28 9.80
CA SER A 445 -14.08 -30.12 9.84
C SER A 445 -14.60 -30.03 11.28
N LEU A 446 -13.86 -29.32 12.15
CA LEU A 446 -14.27 -29.10 13.54
C LEU A 446 -15.15 -27.86 13.73
N VAL A 447 -15.20 -26.96 12.75
CA VAL A 447 -16.08 -25.79 12.72
C VAL A 447 -17.24 -26.07 11.74
N PRO A 448 -18.51 -25.98 12.16
CA PRO A 448 -19.65 -26.12 11.24
C PRO A 448 -19.62 -25.07 10.13
N GLY A 449 -20.00 -25.44 8.90
CA GLY A 449 -20.05 -24.53 7.75
C GLY A 449 -18.73 -24.35 7.00
N VAL A 450 -17.59 -24.80 7.56
CA VAL A 450 -16.26 -24.63 6.95
C VAL A 450 -15.48 -25.94 6.96
N THR A 451 -14.84 -26.25 5.82
CA THR A 451 -13.86 -27.34 5.72
C THR A 451 -12.49 -26.77 5.33
N VAL A 452 -11.50 -26.89 6.21
CA VAL A 452 -10.11 -26.55 5.90
C VAL A 452 -9.34 -27.79 5.42
N SER A 453 -8.40 -27.61 4.50
CA SER A 453 -7.55 -28.69 3.98
C SER A 453 -6.18 -28.19 3.51
N ALA A 454 -5.15 -29.00 3.67
CA ALA A 454 -3.84 -28.73 3.09
C ALA A 454 -3.80 -29.23 1.63
N ILE A 455 -3.28 -28.39 0.72
CA ILE A 455 -3.18 -28.71 -0.71
C ILE A 455 -1.79 -28.36 -1.28
N GLY A 456 -1.41 -29.05 -2.36
CA GLY A 456 -0.16 -28.85 -3.09
C GLY A 456 0.73 -30.10 -3.12
N SER A 457 1.86 -30.02 -3.84
CA SER A 457 2.78 -31.15 -4.03
C SER A 457 3.74 -31.42 -2.85
N GLY A 458 3.83 -30.47 -1.92
CA GLY A 458 4.64 -30.52 -0.70
C GLY A 458 3.91 -31.13 0.50
N VAL A 459 2.64 -31.52 0.34
CA VAL A 459 1.72 -31.95 1.39
C VAL A 459 1.60 -33.48 1.42
N MET A 460 1.71 -34.10 2.61
CA MET A 460 1.65 -35.57 2.76
C MET A 460 0.23 -36.14 2.70
N ASP A 461 -0.69 -35.51 3.42
CA ASP A 461 -2.13 -35.73 3.38
C ASP A 461 -2.85 -34.38 3.55
N ASN A 462 -4.16 -34.34 3.32
CA ASN A 462 -4.90 -33.08 3.36
C ASN A 462 -5.23 -32.60 4.79
N GLU A 463 -4.64 -33.18 5.84
CA GLU A 463 -4.90 -32.80 7.23
C GLU A 463 -4.29 -31.42 7.55
N VAL A 464 -5.07 -30.59 8.24
CA VAL A 464 -4.64 -29.29 8.79
C VAL A 464 -4.62 -29.43 10.31
N PHE A 465 -3.53 -29.00 10.93
CA PHE A 465 -3.29 -29.16 12.36
C PHE A 465 -3.29 -27.81 13.09
N SER A 466 -3.74 -27.81 14.35
CA SER A 466 -3.39 -26.75 15.32
C SER A 466 -2.01 -27.04 15.91
N ARG A 467 -1.13 -26.03 15.93
CA ARG A 467 0.26 -26.17 16.38
C ARG A 467 0.72 -24.95 17.16
N VAL A 468 1.41 -25.16 18.28
CA VAL A 468 2.06 -24.05 19.01
C VAL A 468 3.15 -23.41 18.15
N ARG A 469 3.15 -22.07 18.06
CA ARG A 469 4.21 -21.26 17.45
C ARG A 469 4.53 -20.07 18.34
N GLY A 470 5.70 -19.44 18.17
CA GLY A 470 6.04 -18.20 18.90
C GLY A 470 5.45 -16.98 18.20
N GLU A 471 5.36 -17.10 16.89
CA GLU A 471 4.81 -16.18 15.91
C GLU A 471 3.36 -16.62 15.61
N SER A 472 2.36 -15.97 16.22
CA SER A 472 0.92 -16.17 15.98
C SER A 472 0.19 -14.83 16.14
N SER A 473 -0.92 -14.63 15.44
CA SER A 473 -1.67 -13.36 15.49
C SER A 473 -2.72 -13.36 16.60
N THR A 474 -3.21 -14.54 16.99
CA THR A 474 -3.93 -14.73 18.25
C THR A 474 -3.24 -15.75 19.15
N GLY A 475 -3.69 -15.82 20.41
CA GLY A 475 -3.32 -16.83 21.41
C GLY A 475 -1.84 -17.26 21.46
N SER A 476 -1.55 -18.42 20.86
CA SER A 476 -0.27 -19.13 20.87
C SER A 476 -0.11 -20.20 19.77
N ARG A 477 -1.05 -20.28 18.81
CA ARG A 477 -1.16 -21.38 17.86
C ARG A 477 -1.47 -20.87 16.46
N VAL A 478 -1.11 -21.68 15.46
CA VAL A 478 -1.30 -21.36 14.04
C VAL A 478 -1.74 -22.60 13.26
N PHE A 479 -2.19 -22.40 12.02
CA PHE A 479 -2.45 -23.47 11.06
C PHE A 479 -1.16 -24.17 10.64
N ALA A 480 -1.19 -25.51 10.56
CA ALA A 480 -0.01 -26.33 10.29
C ALA A 480 -0.33 -27.54 9.37
N VAL A 481 0.70 -28.12 8.76
CA VAL A 481 0.60 -29.13 7.69
C VAL A 481 1.69 -30.21 7.80
N GLU A 482 1.40 -31.47 7.46
CA GLU A 482 2.45 -32.50 7.33
C GLU A 482 3.18 -32.40 5.98
N SER A 483 4.49 -32.13 6.03
CA SER A 483 5.30 -31.85 4.84
C SER A 483 6.03 -33.07 4.28
N THR A 484 5.99 -33.24 2.96
CA THR A 484 6.69 -34.31 2.21
C THR A 484 8.21 -34.17 2.21
N SER A 485 8.75 -32.98 2.51
CA SER A 485 10.19 -32.72 2.53
C SER A 485 10.82 -33.08 3.88
N THR A 486 10.10 -32.86 4.98
CA THR A 486 10.57 -33.09 6.35
C THR A 486 10.01 -34.36 6.99
N PHE A 487 8.89 -34.90 6.48
CA PHE A 487 8.11 -35.99 7.10
C PHE A 487 7.66 -35.66 8.52
N SER A 488 7.16 -34.43 8.71
CA SER A 488 6.68 -33.90 9.99
C SER A 488 5.64 -32.80 9.81
N VAL A 489 4.81 -32.60 10.83
CA VAL A 489 3.94 -31.41 10.94
C VAL A 489 4.78 -30.16 11.18
N ILE A 490 4.64 -29.17 10.30
CA ILE A 490 5.34 -27.87 10.27
C ILE A 490 4.30 -26.72 10.11
N THR A 491 4.67 -25.46 10.37
CA THR A 491 3.74 -24.30 10.31
C THR A 491 4.00 -23.37 9.13
N GLU A 492 5.01 -23.68 8.31
CA GLU A 492 5.48 -22.93 7.15
C GLU A 492 4.67 -23.31 5.89
N TRP A 493 3.88 -22.36 5.38
CA TRP A 493 3.09 -22.45 4.15
C TRP A 493 3.81 -21.70 3.02
N ASP A 494 4.13 -22.38 1.92
CA ASP A 494 4.92 -21.80 0.82
C ASP A 494 4.06 -21.37 -0.37
N THR A 495 4.69 -20.71 -1.35
CA THR A 495 4.00 -20.14 -2.51
C THR A 495 3.28 -21.15 -3.43
N LYS A 496 3.62 -22.45 -3.43
CA LYS A 496 3.25 -23.37 -4.55
C LYS A 496 3.00 -24.83 -4.18
N THR A 497 3.57 -25.32 -3.08
CA THR A 497 3.64 -26.72 -2.70
C THR A 497 2.92 -27.02 -1.39
N ARG A 498 2.81 -26.05 -0.46
CA ARG A 498 2.06 -26.15 0.81
C ARG A 498 1.13 -24.94 0.95
N MET A 499 -0.14 -25.11 0.63
CA MET A 499 -1.15 -24.03 0.67
C MET A 499 -2.37 -24.47 1.47
N LEU A 500 -2.99 -23.56 2.22
CA LEU A 500 -4.20 -23.79 2.99
C LEU A 500 -5.42 -23.49 2.12
N LYS A 501 -6.34 -24.45 1.95
CA LYS A 501 -7.65 -24.23 1.34
C LYS A 501 -8.72 -24.21 2.43
N ALA A 502 -9.65 -23.27 2.38
CA ALA A 502 -10.88 -23.31 3.19
C ALA A 502 -12.11 -23.25 2.26
N GLU A 503 -12.99 -24.23 2.38
CA GLU A 503 -14.22 -24.39 1.60
C GLU A 503 -15.45 -24.13 2.48
N PHE A 504 -16.46 -23.44 1.94
CA PHE A 504 -17.64 -23.00 2.69
C PHE A 504 -18.90 -23.77 2.25
N ASP A 505 -19.70 -24.25 3.20
CA ASP A 505 -20.96 -24.96 2.91
C ASP A 505 -22.00 -24.05 2.20
N THR A 506 -21.90 -22.74 2.44
CA THR A 506 -22.64 -21.67 1.78
C THR A 506 -21.67 -20.58 1.35
N PRO A 507 -21.76 -20.05 0.11
CA PRO A 507 -20.94 -18.92 -0.32
C PRO A 507 -21.12 -17.68 0.57
N VAL A 508 -20.09 -16.84 0.62
CA VAL A 508 -19.99 -15.67 1.50
C VAL A 508 -19.53 -14.43 0.76
N SER A 509 -19.74 -13.26 1.35
CA SER A 509 -19.35 -11.94 0.83
C SER A 509 -18.01 -11.43 1.37
N MET A 510 -17.50 -11.98 2.48
CA MET A 510 -16.26 -11.54 3.11
C MET A 510 -15.51 -12.71 3.74
N VAL A 511 -14.19 -12.66 3.68
CA VAL A 511 -13.27 -13.61 4.32
C VAL A 511 -11.94 -12.93 4.61
N SER A 512 -11.35 -13.21 5.78
CA SER A 512 -10.00 -12.79 6.12
C SER A 512 -9.20 -13.87 6.84
N ILE A 513 -7.88 -13.80 6.70
CA ILE A 513 -6.93 -14.67 7.42
C ILE A 513 -5.62 -13.90 7.62
N ASP A 514 -4.97 -14.09 8.76
CA ASP A 514 -3.69 -13.44 9.04
C ASP A 514 -2.54 -14.25 8.41
N ALA A 515 -1.65 -13.54 7.71
CA ALA A 515 -0.31 -14.02 7.39
C ALA A 515 0.69 -13.43 8.38
N ILE A 516 1.58 -14.25 8.92
CA ILE A 516 2.67 -13.85 9.80
C ILE A 516 3.99 -14.31 9.18
N ALA A 517 4.96 -13.41 9.09
CA ALA A 517 6.29 -13.72 8.52
C ALA A 517 7.11 -14.65 9.42
N ASP A 518 7.83 -15.60 8.83
CA ASP A 518 8.82 -16.42 9.51
C ASP A 518 10.27 -15.94 9.32
N ASP A 519 10.56 -15.09 8.32
CA ASP A 519 11.76 -14.24 8.26
C ASP A 519 11.56 -12.82 7.65
N ASP A 520 12.64 -12.05 7.50
CA ASP A 520 12.60 -10.68 6.96
C ASP A 520 12.57 -10.70 5.43
N GLY A 521 11.39 -10.56 4.82
CA GLY A 521 11.24 -10.80 3.39
C GLY A 521 9.87 -11.26 2.94
N ASP A 522 9.03 -11.70 3.87
CA ASP A 522 7.85 -12.47 3.56
C ASP A 522 6.67 -11.65 3.02
N TYR A 523 5.84 -12.36 2.25
CA TYR A 523 4.61 -11.85 1.67
C TYR A 523 3.52 -12.93 1.79
N GLY A 524 2.36 -12.58 2.34
CA GLY A 524 1.16 -13.43 2.29
C GLY A 524 0.38 -13.24 0.98
N ARG A 525 -0.32 -14.28 0.53
CA ARG A 525 -1.29 -14.27 -0.57
C ARG A 525 -2.59 -14.95 -0.16
N LEU A 526 -3.71 -14.28 -0.41
CA LEU A 526 -5.06 -14.83 -0.31
C LEU A 526 -5.73 -14.74 -1.68
N GLU A 527 -6.37 -15.82 -2.12
CA GLU A 527 -7.18 -15.87 -3.35
C GLU A 527 -8.55 -16.47 -3.04
N ALA A 528 -9.62 -15.78 -3.44
CA ALA A 528 -11.02 -16.19 -3.27
C ALA A 528 -11.62 -16.66 -4.60
N TYR A 529 -12.44 -17.71 -4.55
CA TYR A 529 -12.98 -18.37 -5.74
C TYR A 529 -14.47 -18.66 -5.64
N ASP A 530 -15.16 -18.59 -6.78
CA ASP A 530 -16.57 -18.95 -6.92
C ASP A 530 -16.78 -20.48 -7.01
N VAL A 531 -18.04 -20.89 -7.10
CA VAL A 531 -18.44 -22.31 -7.24
C VAL A 531 -18.01 -22.97 -8.57
N ASN A 532 -17.47 -22.20 -9.51
CA ASN A 532 -17.02 -22.63 -10.83
C ASN A 532 -15.48 -22.59 -10.99
N ASP A 533 -14.74 -22.41 -9.88
CA ASP A 533 -13.29 -22.20 -9.83
C ASP A 533 -12.81 -20.88 -10.51
N ASN A 534 -13.68 -19.90 -10.72
CA ASN A 534 -13.29 -18.54 -11.16
C ASN A 534 -12.72 -17.76 -9.98
N LEU A 535 -11.67 -16.98 -10.20
CA LEU A 535 -11.09 -16.09 -9.20
C LEU A 535 -12.02 -14.87 -9.00
N VAL A 536 -12.55 -14.71 -7.79
CA VAL A 536 -13.39 -13.56 -7.37
C VAL A 536 -12.50 -12.40 -6.95
N GLY A 537 -11.48 -12.68 -6.15
CA GLY A 537 -10.60 -11.66 -5.58
C GLY A 537 -9.25 -12.22 -5.17
N ARG A 538 -8.28 -11.33 -5.01
CA ARG A 538 -6.88 -11.65 -4.74
C ARG A 538 -6.24 -10.53 -3.93
N TYR A 539 -5.55 -10.89 -2.85
CA TYR A 539 -4.85 -9.98 -1.96
C TYR A 539 -3.41 -10.46 -1.76
N THR A 540 -2.46 -9.52 -1.73
CA THR A 540 -1.07 -9.76 -1.29
C THR A 540 -0.76 -8.79 -0.17
N THR A 541 -0.08 -9.25 0.88
CA THR A 541 0.39 -8.34 1.92
C THR A 541 1.45 -7.37 1.38
N PRO A 542 1.70 -6.25 2.06
CA PRO A 542 2.98 -5.56 1.99
C PRO A 542 4.15 -6.49 2.38
N TRP A 543 5.38 -5.97 2.24
CA TRP A 543 6.57 -6.63 2.80
C TRP A 543 6.47 -6.72 4.32
N LEU A 544 6.74 -7.89 4.89
CA LEU A 544 6.69 -8.17 6.32
C LEU A 544 8.10 -8.43 6.89
N THR A 545 8.32 -7.94 8.12
CA THR A 545 9.48 -8.31 8.96
C THR A 545 9.18 -9.54 9.81
N THR A 546 10.22 -10.25 10.28
CA THR A 546 10.09 -11.49 11.07
C THR A 546 9.09 -11.34 12.23
N GLY A 547 8.01 -12.12 12.22
CA GLY A 547 6.95 -12.09 13.24
C GLY A 547 5.95 -10.92 13.12
N GLU A 548 6.07 -10.06 12.11
CA GLU A 548 5.05 -9.09 11.72
C GLU A 548 3.87 -9.81 11.06
N GLN A 549 2.66 -9.30 11.29
CA GLN A 549 1.41 -9.88 10.81
C GLN A 549 0.66 -8.90 9.92
N ALA A 550 -0.03 -9.42 8.91
CA ALA A 550 -0.99 -8.68 8.11
C ALA A 550 -2.26 -9.51 7.87
N THR A 551 -3.41 -8.92 8.19
CA THR A 551 -4.73 -9.49 7.88
C THR A 551 -5.00 -9.36 6.39
N MET A 552 -4.94 -10.49 5.69
CA MET A 552 -5.36 -10.56 4.29
C MET A 552 -6.89 -10.63 4.27
N SER A 553 -7.54 -9.66 3.64
CA SER A 553 -9.01 -9.59 3.57
C SER A 553 -9.47 -9.54 2.12
N LEU A 554 -10.52 -10.29 1.81
CA LEU A 554 -11.22 -10.25 0.52
C LEU A 554 -12.71 -10.07 0.76
N VAL A 555 -13.30 -9.21 -0.08
CA VAL A 555 -14.71 -8.83 -0.05
C VAL A 555 -15.30 -8.95 -1.46
N SER A 556 -16.60 -9.20 -1.50
CA SER A 556 -17.44 -9.25 -2.70
C SER A 556 -18.73 -8.50 -2.41
N ASP A 557 -19.32 -7.88 -3.43
CA ASP A 557 -20.65 -7.24 -3.35
C ASP A 557 -21.79 -8.27 -3.31
N GLN A 558 -21.46 -9.55 -3.54
CA GLN A 558 -22.37 -10.69 -3.55
C GLN A 558 -21.87 -11.80 -2.63
N ALA A 559 -22.77 -12.70 -2.23
CA ALA A 559 -22.39 -13.93 -1.54
C ALA A 559 -21.97 -14.99 -2.57
N ASP A 560 -20.77 -14.85 -3.15
CA ASP A 560 -20.26 -15.71 -4.22
C ASP A 560 -18.95 -16.44 -3.90
N ILE A 561 -18.18 -15.97 -2.90
CA ILE A 561 -16.95 -16.62 -2.44
C ILE A 561 -17.30 -17.99 -1.86
N SER A 562 -16.91 -19.05 -2.56
CA SER A 562 -17.23 -20.44 -2.22
C SER A 562 -16.04 -21.16 -1.56
N TYR A 563 -14.81 -20.75 -1.86
CA TYR A 563 -13.61 -21.17 -1.14
C TYR A 563 -12.48 -20.15 -1.26
N ILE A 564 -11.49 -20.24 -0.36
CA ILE A 564 -10.22 -19.51 -0.45
C ILE A 564 -9.01 -20.45 -0.56
N VAL A 565 -7.90 -19.90 -1.07
CA VAL A 565 -6.55 -20.46 -0.91
C VAL A 565 -5.65 -19.39 -0.29
N ALA A 566 -5.10 -19.68 0.88
CA ALA A 566 -4.13 -18.87 1.60
C ALA A 566 -2.74 -19.52 1.59
N ARG A 567 -1.69 -18.73 1.38
CA ARG A 567 -0.30 -19.20 1.20
C ARG A 567 0.69 -18.04 1.28
N ALA A 568 2.00 -18.32 1.26
CA ALA A 568 2.99 -17.29 0.96
C ALA A 568 2.93 -16.84 -0.51
N HIS A 569 3.54 -15.71 -0.81
CA HIS A 569 3.82 -15.20 -2.15
C HIS A 569 5.33 -15.26 -2.42
N TYR A 570 5.77 -14.80 -3.59
CA TYR A 570 7.15 -14.39 -3.84
C TYR A 570 8.29 -15.44 -3.69
N ASN A 571 7.94 -16.73 -3.59
CA ASN A 571 8.84 -17.83 -3.20
C ASN A 571 9.37 -17.69 -1.75
N THR A 572 8.58 -17.10 -0.85
CA THR A 572 8.82 -17.11 0.59
C THR A 572 7.99 -18.19 1.28
N ASP A 573 8.10 -18.28 2.60
CA ASP A 573 7.20 -19.01 3.48
C ASP A 573 6.37 -17.99 4.32
N VAL A 574 5.32 -18.45 5.01
CA VAL A 574 4.58 -17.69 6.04
C VAL A 574 3.96 -18.67 7.05
N HIS A 575 3.57 -18.16 8.22
CA HIS A 575 2.55 -18.78 9.05
C HIS A 575 1.16 -18.19 8.73
N LEU A 576 0.12 -18.98 8.97
CA LEU A 576 -1.27 -18.58 8.76
C LEU A 576 -2.05 -18.77 10.06
N ASP A 577 -2.93 -17.82 10.39
CA ASP A 577 -3.70 -17.82 11.64
C ASP A 577 -5.04 -17.08 11.49
N ASN A 578 -5.95 -17.18 12.49
CA ASN A 578 -7.14 -16.33 12.62
C ASN A 578 -8.03 -16.24 11.36
N LEU A 579 -8.58 -17.37 10.90
CA LEU A 579 -9.45 -17.40 9.71
C LEU A 579 -10.88 -16.99 10.08
N VAL A 580 -11.31 -15.81 9.62
CA VAL A 580 -12.65 -15.26 9.83
C VAL A 580 -13.44 -15.28 8.51
N ILE A 581 -14.69 -15.74 8.57
CA ILE A 581 -15.60 -15.87 7.44
C ILE A 581 -16.88 -15.08 7.73
N GLY A 582 -17.33 -14.26 6.78
CA GLY A 582 -18.52 -13.42 6.87
C GLY A 582 -18.22 -11.94 7.19
N PRO A 583 -19.22 -11.05 7.06
CA PRO A 583 -19.08 -9.63 7.37
C PRO A 583 -19.25 -9.35 8.87
N ALA A 584 -18.64 -8.27 9.35
CA ALA A 584 -18.78 -7.85 10.74
C ALA A 584 -20.22 -7.43 11.06
N ALA A 585 -20.68 -7.73 12.28
CA ALA A 585 -21.99 -7.32 12.78
C ALA A 585 -21.97 -6.01 13.59
N GLU A 586 -20.80 -5.38 13.77
CA GLU A 586 -20.67 -4.10 14.47
C GLU A 586 -19.62 -3.20 13.82
N SER A 587 -19.78 -1.89 14.03
CA SER A 587 -18.85 -0.84 13.63
C SER A 587 -18.83 0.26 14.70
N GLN A 588 -17.78 1.08 14.72
CA GLN A 588 -17.76 2.31 15.50
C GLN A 588 -17.84 3.50 14.56
N THR A 589 -18.44 4.60 15.04
CA THR A 589 -18.51 5.83 14.27
C THR A 589 -17.15 6.55 14.19
N GLY A 590 -16.88 7.12 13.02
CA GLY A 590 -15.69 7.93 12.75
C GLY A 590 -15.84 9.40 13.16
N LEU A 591 -14.95 10.25 12.64
CA LEU A 591 -14.73 11.61 13.17
C LEU A 591 -15.93 12.55 12.96
N LEU A 592 -16.73 12.33 11.92
CA LEU A 592 -17.96 13.06 11.62
C LEU A 592 -19.21 12.24 11.94
N GLY A 593 -19.11 11.23 12.82
CA GLY A 593 -20.23 10.37 13.22
C GLY A 593 -20.60 9.28 12.21
N GLU A 594 -19.87 9.16 11.11
CA GLU A 594 -20.10 8.18 10.04
C GLU A 594 -19.81 6.75 10.46
N TYR A 595 -20.60 5.78 10.02
CA TYR A 595 -20.29 4.37 10.18
C TYR A 595 -20.69 3.54 8.96
N TRP A 596 -20.07 2.38 8.84
CA TRP A 596 -20.38 1.35 7.84
C TRP A 596 -20.36 -0.03 8.49
N ILE A 597 -21.38 -0.83 8.19
CA ILE A 597 -21.43 -2.29 8.38
C ILE A 597 -21.61 -2.89 6.97
N PRO A 598 -20.52 -3.01 6.20
CA PRO A 598 -20.57 -3.34 4.78
C PRO A 598 -20.56 -4.85 4.51
N TRP A 599 -20.75 -5.22 3.24
CA TRP A 599 -20.69 -6.58 2.69
C TRP A 599 -21.72 -7.53 3.31
N LEU A 600 -22.85 -7.00 3.76
CA LEU A 600 -23.99 -7.81 4.22
C LEU A 600 -24.62 -8.56 3.05
N ILE A 601 -25.13 -9.76 3.36
CA ILE A 601 -25.85 -10.59 2.41
C ILE A 601 -27.35 -10.21 2.39
N PRO A 602 -28.15 -10.66 1.41
CA PRO A 602 -29.57 -10.30 1.37
C PRO A 602 -30.38 -10.93 2.51
N ASP A 603 -30.75 -10.12 3.52
CA ASP A 603 -31.57 -10.53 4.66
C ASP A 603 -32.29 -9.33 5.33
N ASP A 604 -33.15 -9.63 6.30
CA ASP A 604 -33.72 -8.64 7.23
C ASP A 604 -32.81 -8.48 8.46
N TYR A 605 -32.43 -7.23 8.78
CA TYR A 605 -31.52 -6.89 9.89
C TYR A 605 -32.14 -5.85 10.83
N GLU A 606 -31.89 -5.97 12.14
CA GLU A 606 -32.16 -4.89 13.10
C GLU A 606 -30.86 -4.15 13.44
N VAL A 607 -30.80 -2.87 13.07
CA VAL A 607 -29.66 -1.97 13.31
C VAL A 607 -29.92 -1.19 14.60
N ALA A 608 -29.01 -1.25 15.57
CA ALA A 608 -29.14 -0.60 16.87
C ALA A 608 -27.88 0.20 17.24
N VAL A 609 -28.07 1.37 17.86
CA VAL A 609 -26.97 2.19 18.40
C VAL A 609 -26.74 1.88 19.88
N GLN A 610 -25.49 1.64 20.29
CA GLN A 610 -25.15 1.48 21.71
C GLN A 610 -24.60 2.79 22.27
N LEU A 611 -25.45 3.51 22.99
CA LEU A 611 -25.06 4.78 23.62
C LEU A 611 -24.37 4.60 24.98
N PRO A 612 -23.53 5.57 25.40
CA PRO A 612 -23.02 5.65 26.77
C PRO A 612 -24.15 5.83 27.81
N SER A 613 -23.84 5.60 29.09
CA SER A 613 -24.82 5.82 30.16
C SER A 613 -25.26 7.28 30.23
N GLY A 614 -26.57 7.52 30.33
CA GLY A 614 -27.16 8.86 30.38
C GLY A 614 -27.56 9.46 29.03
N TRP A 615 -26.99 8.97 27.93
CA TRP A 615 -27.30 9.38 26.56
C TRP A 615 -28.54 8.61 26.05
N VAL A 616 -29.33 9.23 25.16
CA VAL A 616 -30.48 8.58 24.49
C VAL A 616 -30.63 9.05 23.06
N THR A 617 -31.30 8.25 22.23
CA THR A 617 -31.78 8.69 20.93
C THR A 617 -32.99 9.62 21.06
N VAL A 618 -33.16 10.55 20.12
CA VAL A 618 -34.40 11.33 19.98
C VAL A 618 -35.48 10.47 19.30
N GLY A 619 -35.11 9.82 18.20
CA GLY A 619 -35.86 8.75 17.55
C GLY A 619 -35.70 7.38 18.23
N ALA A 620 -35.81 6.31 17.43
CA ALA A 620 -35.66 4.94 17.89
C ALA A 620 -34.17 4.57 18.14
N ASP A 621 -33.92 3.75 19.16
CA ASP A 621 -32.60 3.16 19.46
C ASP A 621 -32.26 1.98 18.55
N SER A 622 -33.28 1.40 17.89
CA SER A 622 -33.14 0.38 16.85
C SER A 622 -34.07 0.60 15.65
N THR A 623 -33.65 0.17 14.46
CA THR A 623 -34.41 0.21 13.21
C THR A 623 -34.27 -1.10 12.44
N ASN A 624 -35.39 -1.67 12.02
CA ASN A 624 -35.41 -2.86 11.16
C ASN A 624 -35.30 -2.44 9.69
N VAL A 625 -34.40 -3.08 8.95
CA VAL A 625 -34.13 -2.84 7.51
C VAL A 625 -34.05 -4.16 6.76
N THR A 626 -34.45 -4.14 5.49
CA THR A 626 -34.15 -5.23 4.54
C THR A 626 -32.98 -4.77 3.68
N VAL A 627 -31.93 -5.59 3.57
CA VAL A 627 -30.80 -5.34 2.66
C VAL A 627 -30.93 -6.26 1.45
N GLY A 628 -30.92 -5.70 0.24
CA GLY A 628 -30.82 -6.45 -1.01
C GLY A 628 -29.38 -6.79 -1.43
N GLU A 629 -29.25 -7.55 -2.51
CA GLU A 629 -27.95 -7.92 -3.10
C GLU A 629 -27.21 -6.67 -3.61
N GLY A 630 -26.04 -6.39 -3.04
CA GLY A 630 -25.27 -5.16 -3.29
C GLY A 630 -25.94 -3.86 -2.83
N GLU A 631 -27.07 -3.91 -2.11
CA GLU A 631 -27.84 -2.72 -1.74
C GLU A 631 -27.23 -2.03 -0.51
N SER A 632 -27.11 -0.70 -0.58
CA SER A 632 -26.63 0.14 0.53
C SER A 632 -27.82 0.81 1.25
N VAL A 633 -28.04 0.52 2.53
CA VAL A 633 -29.17 1.07 3.31
C VAL A 633 -28.70 2.08 4.33
N ARG A 634 -29.28 3.30 4.30
CA ARG A 634 -28.91 4.39 5.21
C ARG A 634 -29.76 4.35 6.49
N VAL A 635 -29.13 4.20 7.65
CA VAL A 635 -29.76 4.27 8.98
C VAL A 635 -29.01 5.29 9.85
N ASP A 636 -29.75 6.28 10.30
CA ASP A 636 -29.25 7.48 10.98
C ASP A 636 -29.76 7.50 12.43
N PHE A 637 -28.94 7.96 13.38
CA PHE A 637 -29.32 8.08 14.79
C PHE A 637 -29.08 9.49 15.35
N ALA A 638 -30.17 10.22 15.58
CA ALA A 638 -30.18 11.47 16.34
C ALA A 638 -30.01 11.17 17.83
N VAL A 639 -29.00 11.75 18.49
CA VAL A 639 -28.66 11.46 19.89
C VAL A 639 -28.57 12.75 20.70
N THR A 640 -29.22 12.81 21.86
CA THR A 640 -28.97 13.90 22.81
C THR A 640 -27.91 13.49 23.83
N THR A 641 -26.96 14.39 24.12
CA THR A 641 -26.14 14.29 25.34
C THR A 641 -27.04 14.17 26.59
N PRO A 642 -26.54 13.68 27.74
CA PRO A 642 -27.34 13.58 28.95
C PRO A 642 -27.96 14.94 29.25
N PRO A 643 -29.30 15.04 29.35
CA PRO A 643 -29.96 16.35 29.34
C PRO A 643 -29.52 17.26 30.50
N TRP A 644 -28.96 16.67 31.56
CA TRP A 644 -28.48 17.34 32.77
C TRP A 644 -26.98 17.68 32.74
N HIS A 645 -26.29 17.57 31.60
CA HIS A 645 -24.89 17.91 31.43
C HIS A 645 -24.71 19.23 30.67
N ASN A 646 -23.90 20.16 31.19
CA ASN A 646 -23.55 21.39 30.46
C ASN A 646 -22.39 21.10 29.50
N THR A 647 -22.70 20.79 28.24
CA THR A 647 -21.70 20.43 27.21
C THR A 647 -20.68 21.56 26.94
N ASN A 648 -21.06 22.83 27.15
CA ASN A 648 -20.18 23.98 26.89
C ASN A 648 -19.21 24.25 28.07
N SER A 649 -19.68 24.07 29.30
CA SER A 649 -18.91 24.30 30.53
C SER A 649 -19.42 23.38 31.64
N PRO A 650 -18.95 22.13 31.73
CA PRO A 650 -19.51 21.13 32.65
C PRO A 650 -19.55 21.54 34.11
N GLU A 651 -18.58 22.35 34.55
CA GLU A 651 -18.50 22.84 35.93
C GLU A 651 -19.39 24.09 36.20
N ASP A 652 -19.99 24.70 35.17
CA ASP A 652 -21.05 25.71 35.29
C ASP A 652 -22.42 25.01 35.28
N VAL A 653 -22.89 24.68 36.47
CA VAL A 653 -24.13 23.94 36.70
C VAL A 653 -25.36 24.81 36.44
N ASN A 654 -25.23 26.13 36.56
CA ASN A 654 -26.36 27.05 36.52
C ASN A 654 -26.49 27.84 35.21
N ASP A 655 -25.47 27.78 34.36
CA ASP A 655 -25.37 28.37 33.02
C ASP A 655 -25.41 29.91 33.05
N ASP A 656 -24.79 30.53 34.07
CA ASP A 656 -24.62 31.99 34.17
C ASP A 656 -23.28 32.50 33.63
N GLY A 657 -22.38 31.59 33.25
CA GLY A 657 -21.09 31.86 32.61
C GLY A 657 -19.91 32.02 33.57
N ASP A 658 -20.12 31.89 34.89
CA ASP A 658 -19.09 32.03 35.93
C ASP A 658 -18.98 30.72 36.74
N ILE A 659 -17.90 29.94 36.58
CA ILE A 659 -17.67 28.75 37.44
C ILE A 659 -17.34 29.20 38.87
N VAL A 660 -18.27 29.03 39.82
CA VAL A 660 -18.16 29.55 41.19
C VAL A 660 -18.55 28.49 42.25
N PRO A 661 -18.31 28.74 43.56
CA PRO A 661 -18.76 27.83 44.62
C PRO A 661 -20.28 27.62 44.72
N LEU A 662 -21.10 28.36 43.93
CA LEU A 662 -22.54 28.15 43.84
C LEU A 662 -22.88 26.86 43.08
N ASP A 663 -22.14 26.54 42.02
CA ASP A 663 -22.39 25.38 41.16
C ASP A 663 -22.21 24.07 41.93
N ALA A 664 -21.10 23.97 42.66
CA ALA A 664 -20.87 22.87 43.60
C ALA A 664 -21.96 22.79 44.68
N LEU A 665 -22.48 23.93 45.14
CA LEU A 665 -23.54 23.99 46.15
C LEU A 665 -24.91 23.55 45.60
N ILE A 666 -25.19 23.76 44.31
CA ILE A 666 -26.42 23.28 43.65
C ILE A 666 -26.42 21.74 43.64
N VAL A 667 -25.34 21.12 43.15
CA VAL A 667 -25.17 19.65 43.13
C VAL A 667 -25.23 19.06 44.55
N VAL A 668 -24.53 19.67 45.52
CA VAL A 668 -24.57 19.24 46.93
C VAL A 668 -25.96 19.38 47.54
N ASN A 669 -26.72 20.42 47.21
CA ASN A 669 -28.09 20.59 47.73
C ASN A 669 -29.03 19.53 47.18
N ASP A 670 -28.96 19.21 45.88
CA ASP A 670 -29.78 18.15 45.30
C ASP A 670 -29.41 16.77 45.86
N LEU A 671 -28.11 16.44 45.97
CA LEU A 671 -27.64 15.21 46.63
C LEU A 671 -28.14 15.09 48.08
N ASN A 672 -28.22 16.19 48.83
CA ASN A 672 -28.75 16.19 50.20
C ASN A 672 -30.28 16.05 50.26
N ALA A 673 -31.00 16.52 49.24
CA ALA A 673 -32.46 16.45 49.19
C ALA A 673 -32.97 15.09 48.68
N ASN A 674 -32.33 14.58 47.63
CA ASN A 674 -32.83 13.49 46.78
C ASN A 674 -31.91 12.27 46.77
N GLY A 675 -30.65 12.40 47.22
CA GLY A 675 -29.64 11.34 47.18
C GLY A 675 -29.05 11.12 45.78
N SER A 676 -27.99 10.31 45.73
CA SER A 676 -27.41 9.88 44.45
C SER A 676 -28.35 8.97 43.70
N ARG A 677 -28.56 9.26 42.42
CA ARG A 677 -29.53 8.59 41.55
C ARG A 677 -29.17 8.77 40.08
N LEU A 678 -29.64 7.85 39.25
CA LEU A 678 -29.82 8.11 37.82
C LEU A 678 -30.78 9.29 37.65
N LEU A 679 -30.45 10.22 36.77
CA LEU A 679 -31.30 11.35 36.46
C LEU A 679 -32.31 10.92 35.39
N ALA A 680 -33.59 11.19 35.63
CA ALA A 680 -34.65 10.91 34.67
C ALA A 680 -34.68 11.99 33.59
N PHE A 681 -35.21 11.68 32.41
CA PHE A 681 -35.38 12.69 31.36
C PHE A 681 -36.25 13.87 31.85
N PRO A 682 -35.90 15.13 31.52
CA PRO A 682 -36.72 16.29 31.84
C PRO A 682 -38.16 16.12 31.36
N SER A 683 -39.10 16.49 32.22
CA SER A 683 -40.50 16.67 31.87
C SER A 683 -40.83 18.15 31.79
N GLU A 684 -41.76 18.55 30.93
CA GLU A 684 -42.18 19.95 30.71
C GLU A 684 -42.25 20.77 32.02
N GLY A 685 -41.29 21.68 32.20
CA GLY A 685 -41.16 22.53 33.39
C GLY A 685 -40.20 22.06 34.49
N ASP A 686 -39.44 20.99 34.27
CA ASP A 686 -38.31 20.51 35.08
C ASP A 686 -37.08 20.30 34.18
N GLU A 687 -36.85 21.26 33.28
CA GLU A 687 -35.73 21.30 32.33
C GLU A 687 -34.53 22.05 32.92
N PRO A 688 -33.29 21.61 32.65
CA PRO A 688 -32.10 22.34 33.06
C PRO A 688 -31.97 23.71 32.37
N PRO A 689 -31.21 24.65 32.94
CA PRO A 689 -30.42 24.52 34.18
C PRO A 689 -31.29 24.38 35.44
N PRO A 690 -30.84 23.62 36.46
CA PRO A 690 -29.43 23.25 36.68
C PRO A 690 -29.00 21.94 36.00
N TYR A 691 -27.80 21.96 35.43
CA TYR A 691 -27.10 20.81 34.87
C TYR A 691 -26.42 20.00 35.99
N LEU A 692 -27.17 19.06 36.58
CA LEU A 692 -26.75 18.29 37.76
C LEU A 692 -25.68 17.22 37.50
N ASP A 693 -25.46 16.83 36.24
CA ASP A 693 -24.54 15.77 35.80
C ASP A 693 -23.26 16.40 35.26
N VAL A 694 -22.27 16.62 36.13
CA VAL A 694 -21.05 17.36 35.78
C VAL A 694 -20.05 16.47 35.05
N ASN A 695 -20.08 15.16 35.28
CA ASN A 695 -19.19 14.23 34.59
C ASN A 695 -19.78 13.63 33.30
N GLY A 696 -21.09 13.75 33.07
CA GLY A 696 -21.79 13.25 31.89
C GLY A 696 -22.10 11.74 31.94
N ASP A 697 -22.22 11.15 33.13
CA ASP A 697 -22.44 9.70 33.31
C ASP A 697 -23.91 9.26 33.43
N GLY A 698 -24.86 10.21 33.36
CA GLY A 698 -26.29 9.98 33.50
C GLY A 698 -26.80 9.95 34.94
N SER A 699 -25.92 10.17 35.92
CA SER A 699 -26.25 10.16 37.35
C SER A 699 -25.83 11.46 38.02
N ILE A 700 -26.49 11.79 39.14
CA ILE A 700 -25.92 12.74 40.10
C ILE A 700 -25.29 11.96 41.25
N THR A 701 -24.00 12.17 41.48
CA THR A 701 -23.23 11.56 42.57
C THR A 701 -22.28 12.57 43.24
N PRO A 702 -21.60 12.23 44.35
CA PRO A 702 -20.62 13.13 44.94
C PRO A 702 -19.40 13.43 44.05
N ILE A 703 -19.20 12.71 42.92
CA ILE A 703 -18.11 13.01 41.97
C ILE A 703 -18.34 14.35 41.27
N ASP A 704 -19.59 14.70 41.00
CA ASP A 704 -19.99 15.86 40.23
C ASP A 704 -19.65 17.14 40.96
N ALA A 705 -20.03 17.20 42.24
CA ALA A 705 -19.62 18.27 43.14
C ALA A 705 -18.09 18.32 43.33
N LEU A 706 -17.41 17.16 43.31
CA LEU A 706 -15.96 17.11 43.49
C LEU A 706 -15.20 17.65 42.27
N ARG A 707 -15.69 17.45 41.04
CA ARG A 707 -15.10 18.05 39.82
C ARG A 707 -15.06 19.57 39.91
N ILE A 708 -16.20 20.19 40.26
CA ILE A 708 -16.30 21.65 40.43
C ILE A 708 -15.37 22.14 41.55
N ILE A 709 -15.35 21.45 42.70
CA ILE A 709 -14.48 21.82 43.83
C ILE A 709 -13.00 21.78 43.43
N ASN A 710 -12.57 20.76 42.66
CA ASN A 710 -11.20 20.68 42.18
C ASN A 710 -10.88 21.85 41.22
N LYS A 711 -11.76 22.13 40.24
CA LYS A 711 -11.63 23.24 39.29
C LYS A 711 -11.47 24.60 39.99
N LEU A 712 -12.23 24.83 41.06
CA LEU A 712 -12.15 26.05 41.87
C LEU A 712 -10.83 26.14 42.67
N ASN A 713 -10.35 25.02 43.22
CA ASN A 713 -9.07 24.99 43.95
C ASN A 713 -7.87 25.24 43.03
N ASP A 714 -7.91 24.74 41.79
CA ASP A 714 -6.85 25.00 40.80
C ASP A 714 -6.80 26.49 40.42
N ALA A 715 -7.96 27.15 40.29
CA ALA A 715 -8.03 28.60 40.05
C ALA A 715 -7.50 29.44 41.22
N GLU A 716 -7.66 29.01 42.48
CA GLU A 716 -7.04 29.68 43.65
C GLU A 716 -5.50 29.56 43.64
N LEU A 717 -4.94 28.46 43.11
CA LEU A 717 -3.49 28.25 43.05
C LEU A 717 -2.78 29.14 42.02
N GLU A 718 -3.41 29.42 40.88
CA GLU A 718 -2.86 30.38 39.90
C GLU A 718 -2.89 31.83 40.40
N GLY A 719 -3.89 32.19 41.21
CA GLY A 719 -4.06 33.54 41.77
C GLY A 719 -2.97 33.97 42.78
N GLU A 720 -2.38 33.03 43.53
CA GLU A 720 -1.36 33.33 44.55
C GLU A 720 0.07 33.46 43.97
N SER A 721 0.31 32.98 42.74
CA SER A 721 1.65 32.95 42.12
C SER A 721 2.25 34.34 41.86
N LEU A 722 1.41 35.36 41.63
CA LEU A 722 1.82 36.70 41.19
C LEU A 722 2.30 37.66 42.30
N MET A 723 2.30 37.26 43.58
CA MET A 723 2.81 38.10 44.70
C MET A 723 4.03 37.51 45.44
N GLY A 724 4.70 36.50 44.89
CA GLY A 724 5.79 35.76 45.55
C GLY A 724 7.25 36.13 45.23
N VAL A 725 7.54 37.05 44.30
CA VAL A 725 8.93 37.31 43.86
C VAL A 725 9.65 38.38 44.69
N ALA A 726 10.17 38.00 45.87
CA ALA A 726 11.40 38.58 46.45
C ALA A 726 11.83 37.90 47.78
N MET A 727 12.88 37.07 47.74
CA MET A 727 14.04 37.07 48.69
C MET A 727 14.98 35.90 48.36
N SER A 728 16.30 36.15 48.37
CA SER A 728 17.30 35.22 47.81
C SER A 728 18.01 34.36 48.86
N SER A 729 18.49 33.19 48.41
CA SER A 729 19.77 32.55 48.78
C SER A 729 20.09 32.24 50.27
N VAL A 730 20.37 30.96 50.59
CA VAL A 730 21.73 30.43 50.85
C VAL A 730 21.72 28.95 51.26
N GLN A 731 22.57 28.17 50.58
CA GLN A 731 23.18 26.86 50.80
C GLN A 731 23.05 26.07 52.14
N VAL A 732 23.06 24.73 52.03
CA VAL A 732 24.12 23.74 52.43
C VAL A 732 23.51 22.36 52.78
N GLU A 733 24.13 21.29 52.28
CA GLU A 733 23.76 19.87 52.41
C GLU A 733 24.14 19.20 53.76
N SER A 734 23.83 17.89 53.87
CA SER A 734 24.61 16.86 54.61
C SER A 734 24.33 16.72 56.14
N LEU A 735 24.32 15.55 56.83
CA LEU A 735 24.52 14.12 56.51
C LEU A 735 23.75 13.19 57.50
N ILE A 736 23.29 12.03 57.01
CA ILE A 736 23.32 10.65 57.59
C ILE A 736 22.79 10.34 59.02
N GLY A 737 21.97 9.29 59.13
CA GLY A 737 21.80 8.47 60.36
C GLY A 737 20.49 7.68 60.47
N SER A 738 20.10 6.86 59.48
CA SER A 738 20.33 5.39 59.46
C SER A 738 19.37 4.53 60.31
N VAL A 739 18.65 3.60 59.64
CA VAL A 739 18.13 2.30 60.17
C VAL A 739 16.92 2.42 61.13
N GLU A 740 15.77 1.71 60.99
CA GLU A 740 15.35 0.52 60.21
C GLU A 740 13.80 0.50 60.08
N GLY A 741 13.23 -0.26 59.12
CA GLY A 741 11.83 -0.75 59.21
C GLY A 741 10.81 -0.32 58.12
N GLU A 742 10.81 -1.07 57.01
CA GLU A 742 9.69 -1.41 56.09
C GLU A 742 8.67 -0.31 55.68
N SER A 743 8.56 0.18 54.42
CA SER A 743 8.31 -0.51 53.12
C SER A 743 6.90 -1.13 53.02
N PHE A 744 6.07 -1.03 51.97
CA PHE A 744 6.03 -0.34 50.64
C PHE A 744 4.51 -0.38 50.24
N THR A 745 3.88 0.44 49.38
CA THR A 745 4.13 1.72 48.68
C THR A 745 2.79 2.18 48.06
N THR A 746 2.64 3.48 47.74
CA THR A 746 1.61 4.01 46.82
C THR A 746 2.29 4.52 45.54
N PRO A 747 1.81 4.18 44.32
CA PRO A 747 2.29 4.83 43.10
C PRO A 747 1.64 6.21 42.94
N GLU A 748 2.45 7.26 42.86
CA GLU A 748 2.02 8.58 42.39
C GLU A 748 2.04 8.59 40.85
N TYR A 749 0.98 9.12 40.24
CA TYR A 749 0.99 9.48 38.82
C TYR A 749 1.80 10.76 38.64
N PHE A 750 2.78 10.75 37.75
CA PHE A 750 3.49 11.95 37.29
C PHE A 750 3.03 12.31 35.88
N LEU A 751 2.75 13.60 35.66
CA LEU A 751 2.61 14.14 34.31
C LEU A 751 3.95 14.03 33.58
N ASN A 752 3.93 13.55 32.34
CA ASN A 752 4.98 13.76 31.37
C ASN A 752 4.44 14.66 30.25
N GLU A 753 4.90 15.90 30.25
CA GLU A 753 4.77 16.84 29.13
C GLU A 753 5.79 16.44 28.05
N VAL A 754 5.35 16.20 26.81
CA VAL A 754 6.22 15.89 25.68
C VAL A 754 6.02 16.92 24.58
N VAL A 755 7.01 17.78 24.40
CA VAL A 755 7.15 18.67 23.24
C VAL A 755 8.17 18.02 22.29
N PRO A 756 7.91 17.92 20.97
CA PRO A 756 8.80 17.21 20.06
C PRO A 756 10.10 17.98 19.82
N SER A 757 11.24 17.27 19.88
CA SER A 757 12.55 17.80 19.49
C SER A 757 13.01 17.21 18.17
N SER A 758 13.15 18.08 17.17
CA SER A 758 13.95 17.80 15.98
C SER A 758 15.42 17.62 16.38
N LEU A 759 16.10 16.66 15.73
CA LEU A 759 17.53 16.44 15.91
C LEU A 759 18.24 16.38 14.55
N GLU A 760 18.79 17.51 14.14
CA GLU A 760 19.81 17.56 13.09
C GLU A 760 21.08 16.83 13.56
N VAL A 761 21.51 15.81 12.82
CA VAL A 761 22.79 15.12 13.09
C VAL A 761 23.91 15.77 12.29
N THR A 762 24.73 16.59 12.96
CA THR A 762 25.98 17.11 12.38
C THR A 762 27.08 16.05 12.45
N ILE A 763 27.55 15.56 11.30
CA ILE A 763 28.70 14.63 11.24
C ILE A 763 30.01 15.44 11.16
N GLN A 764 30.86 15.33 12.18
CA GLN A 764 32.27 15.71 12.09
C GLN A 764 33.11 14.52 11.64
N SER A 765 34.04 14.75 10.70
CA SER A 765 34.92 13.70 10.18
C SER A 765 36.20 13.56 11.00
N GLU A 766 36.48 12.35 11.49
CA GLU A 766 37.83 11.94 11.89
C GLU A 766 38.22 10.63 11.19
N ARG A 767 39.43 10.61 10.62
CA ARG A 767 40.01 9.43 9.97
C ARG A 767 40.80 8.61 10.98
N ASN A 768 40.54 7.30 11.02
CA ASN A 768 41.52 6.21 10.83
C ASN A 768 41.09 4.98 11.64
N ASP A 769 40.83 3.88 10.95
CA ASP A 769 41.18 2.57 11.49
C ASP A 769 42.05 1.80 10.49
N SER A 770 42.76 0.80 11.01
CA SER A 770 43.84 0.11 10.30
C SER A 770 43.70 -1.40 10.48
N ASN A 771 42.55 -1.94 10.08
CA ASN A 771 42.28 -3.37 9.97
C ASN A 771 41.62 -3.65 8.61
N GLY A 772 42.22 -4.56 7.83
CA GLY A 772 41.82 -4.79 6.44
C GLY A 772 40.52 -5.59 6.26
N ASN A 773 39.38 -4.97 6.57
CA ASN A 773 38.06 -5.41 6.10
C ASN A 773 37.70 -4.69 4.79
N ARG A 774 36.90 -5.36 3.94
CA ARG A 774 36.30 -4.77 2.74
C ARG A 774 35.21 -3.74 3.15
N PRO A 775 35.02 -2.65 2.39
CA PRO A 775 33.99 -1.66 2.71
C PRO A 775 32.58 -2.26 2.54
N THR A 776 31.63 -1.77 3.34
CA THR A 776 30.21 -2.10 3.23
C THR A 776 29.53 -1.24 2.16
N GLN A 777 28.40 -1.74 1.64
CA GLN A 777 27.65 -1.21 0.49
C GLN A 777 27.36 0.31 0.54
N SER A 778 27.21 0.88 1.74
CA SER A 778 26.96 2.32 1.96
C SER A 778 28.13 3.25 1.59
N GLN A 779 29.37 2.76 1.45
CA GLN A 779 30.50 3.62 1.08
C GLN A 779 30.65 3.83 -0.44
N VAL A 780 30.11 2.94 -1.27
CA VAL A 780 30.19 3.08 -2.75
C VAL A 780 29.21 4.14 -3.25
N GLY A 781 28.02 4.27 -2.64
CA GLY A 781 27.06 5.32 -2.98
C GLY A 781 27.53 6.75 -2.69
N ILE A 782 28.39 6.93 -1.68
CA ILE A 782 28.91 8.26 -1.31
C ILE A 782 29.93 8.77 -2.33
N GLU A 783 30.72 7.91 -2.97
CA GLU A 783 31.62 8.32 -4.06
C GLU A 783 30.86 8.60 -5.37
N ARG A 784 29.71 7.94 -5.62
CA ARG A 784 28.82 8.25 -6.76
C ARG A 784 28.26 9.69 -6.68
N TRP A 785 27.89 10.17 -5.48
CA TRP A 785 27.35 11.52 -5.27
C TRP A 785 28.33 12.64 -5.68
N PHE A 786 29.61 12.52 -5.29
CA PHE A 786 30.60 13.55 -5.59
C PHE A 786 30.99 13.65 -7.07
N SER A 787 30.88 12.57 -7.84
CA SER A 787 31.19 12.61 -9.27
C SER A 787 30.07 13.21 -10.11
N ARG A 788 28.79 12.89 -9.82
CA ARG A 788 27.64 13.41 -10.60
C ARG A 788 27.40 14.91 -10.36
N TYR A 789 27.77 15.44 -9.18
CA TYR A 789 27.61 16.88 -8.86
C TYR A 789 28.69 17.78 -9.49
N ALA A 790 29.83 17.23 -9.92
CA ALA A 790 30.96 18.02 -10.44
C ALA A 790 30.79 18.48 -11.89
N ASP A 791 30.17 17.66 -12.73
CA ASP A 791 30.10 17.89 -14.19
C ASP A 791 28.91 18.77 -14.64
N SER A 792 27.86 18.93 -13.83
CA SER A 792 26.69 19.78 -14.18
C SER A 792 26.87 21.27 -13.90
N ILE A 793 27.90 21.68 -13.13
CA ILE A 793 28.03 23.05 -12.61
C ILE A 793 28.94 23.95 -13.47
N HIS A 794 29.72 23.40 -14.40
CA HIS A 794 30.79 24.15 -15.09
C HIS A 794 30.36 25.13 -16.22
N GLN A 795 29.08 25.50 -16.33
CA GLN A 795 28.61 26.55 -17.26
C GLN A 795 27.58 27.55 -16.68
N GLY A 796 27.46 27.74 -15.35
CA GLY A 796 26.42 28.62 -14.76
C GLY A 796 26.81 29.60 -13.64
N GLU A 797 27.94 29.45 -12.95
CA GLU A 797 28.11 30.06 -11.60
C GLU A 797 28.47 31.57 -11.52
N ASP A 798 28.85 32.24 -12.62
CA ASP A 798 29.41 33.60 -12.55
C ASP A 798 28.38 34.75 -12.35
N ASP A 799 27.08 34.48 -12.53
CA ASP A 799 26.01 35.50 -12.40
C ASP A 799 25.09 35.33 -11.18
N ILE A 800 24.97 34.13 -10.58
CA ILE A 800 24.09 33.91 -9.42
C ILE A 800 24.68 34.51 -8.14
N ASN A 801 26.01 34.39 -7.94
CA ASN A 801 26.68 34.89 -6.73
C ASN A 801 26.72 36.42 -6.60
N LYS A 802 26.38 37.19 -7.64
CA LYS A 802 26.20 38.65 -7.52
C LYS A 802 24.84 39.05 -6.95
N SER A 803 23.82 38.19 -7.07
CA SER A 803 22.46 38.54 -6.64
C SER A 803 22.25 38.44 -5.13
N TRP A 804 23.08 37.68 -4.42
CA TRP A 804 22.89 37.41 -2.99
C TRP A 804 23.52 38.49 -2.08
N ASP A 805 24.70 39.02 -2.42
CA ASP A 805 25.34 40.10 -1.66
C ASP A 805 24.58 41.44 -1.75
N ASP A 806 23.96 41.73 -2.90
CA ASP A 806 23.10 42.93 -3.07
C ASP A 806 21.79 42.81 -2.28
N LEU A 807 21.28 41.58 -2.08
CA LEU A 807 20.07 41.31 -1.29
C LEU A 807 20.32 41.46 0.22
N LEU A 808 21.45 40.93 0.71
CA LEU A 808 21.86 41.08 2.12
C LEU A 808 22.21 42.53 2.50
N THR A 809 22.55 43.37 1.53
CA THR A 809 22.84 44.80 1.77
C THR A 809 21.56 45.64 1.91
N SER A 810 20.42 45.21 1.37
CA SER A 810 19.15 45.97 1.45
C SER A 810 18.32 45.68 2.71
N LEU A 811 18.46 44.50 3.31
CA LEU A 811 17.77 44.09 4.55
C LEU A 811 18.38 44.63 5.86
N ALA A 812 19.41 45.49 5.78
CA ALA A 812 20.12 46.05 6.94
C ALA A 812 19.85 47.55 7.19
N GLN A 813 18.82 48.15 6.56
CA GLN A 813 18.55 49.60 6.65
C GLN A 813 17.09 50.07 6.86
N ASP A 814 16.11 49.18 7.06
CA ASP A 814 14.75 49.53 7.52
C ASP A 814 14.37 48.76 8.80
#